data_AF-A0A971UH97-F1
#
_entry.id   AF-A0A971UH97-F1
#
_cell.length_a   1.000
_cell.length_b   1.000
_cell.length_c   1.000
_cell.angle_alpha   90.00
_cell.angle_beta   90.00
_cell.angle_gamma   90.00
#
_symmetry.space_group_name_H-M   'P 1'
#
loop_
_entity.id
_entity.type
_entity.pdbx_description
1 polymer ?
#
loop_
_entity_poly.entity_id
_entity_poly.type
_entity_poly.pdbx_seq_one_letter_code
_entity_poly.pdbx_strand_id
1 'polypeptide(L)'
;MMTRYIGSCLVMLLACTAARPLGAGDAAAGGEWQVGLARVVITPPRPVVLLGYGDRTGPFTSVAADIQAKALALQDPRGARAVLITADLVGFQAAVVTDEVCRRITERTGLARHQLLFNASHCHTGPLVSLDPHPEANSVAHPPLSDADVQETIAYTQRLRDQLVELVCEVVTRMEPAQLAWGRGQIGFPTNRRLPHDGRVVMADNPDGPADRTVPVLRVQAPDGRLRAVLFGCACHNTTLTGRDNVIAGDYAGVAQAALERAHGEATALFLSGCGADANPSPRGSMELARQHGEALAREVDRVLETTMTPVTGNLATTLRYVDLPLQMLSREQITACARLASAEAAMARQMLTVLDQGAQLPTVYHAPLAVWQIGTLTLVALPAEPVAEYVSLLSQTLGPDQLWIAGFNNDCFGYLPTARIVREGGHEAIGVTLWIWSQACQRQVGFFAPEVEEIILRTTSTLAREAGRPVPATVQPATVQPATVQPDAGGRGFSGEPAAGPPRGDSGDAEAACAGPPYAVRVEKNVRIPLRDGVTLAADIWRPACAGQFPALLQVSYYVTGPGLAEPLAPRGYVCVLANSRGRGGSEGDWDPYVHEPQDVFDVQQWVAQQPWCNGRVGMFGQSYNAFTQIMSAPLANPHFVCMVPVEGQQSFFGHQYNDGVLQLNVVFTHGLFATGATGLQGHIPIEDPHFLQLPLMAAADRVPHPQAQRIKQWLAHARYDAHWKSFSVRDKYQQIRTPAYFVTGWYDNLVHENFRNFRGLRGEGATPDVRRCTRLRVGPGVHGANPLPLVEYIRWYDYWLCGQPTGIEQEAPLQIYVMGANRWRDEYEWPLARTQFTPFYLHSAGRANSGAGDGRLSCDGPAADAPPDHFVYDPAHPVYTLGGQISTNPEVWGPQDRQSVAARDDVLVYQSAPLAEDLEVTGPIELKLFAASSAVDTDWAATLSDVYPDGRAIHICEGIRGATFRESLEQPTPIEPGQVYEYTISLWETSQVFAAGHSLRLEVTSSNFPRYARNQNTGLPLGTSAELQTARQTIWHDAAHPSHLVLPVIPPAAGDTVPARPDGSWRLTATTAAVGGPTLRLAADAGVLGWWTSTEDEARWTIDVPRAGRYRVRLNFACAAEAAGNVFALSVDSSRLEGQVPATGTWYDQREQDFGEIEIRQGRQVVSLRSAGPLHGALFDLRAVTLAP
;
A
#
# COMPACT_ATOMS: atom_id res chain seq x y z
N MET A 1 -42.69 -36.26 -2.23
CA MET A 1 -43.05 -37.40 -1.38
C MET A 1 -41.76 -38.16 -1.08
N MET A 2 -41.30 -38.26 0.18
CA MET A 2 -41.72 -39.24 1.21
C MET A 2 -41.23 -40.68 0.89
N THR A 3 -40.50 -41.43 1.74
CA THR A 3 -40.08 -41.22 3.16
C THR A 3 -38.84 -42.05 3.60
N ARG A 4 -37.93 -41.40 4.36
CA ARG A 4 -36.96 -41.84 5.41
C ARG A 4 -36.52 -43.32 5.65
N TYR A 5 -35.19 -43.48 5.77
CA TYR A 5 -34.38 -43.98 6.92
C TYR A 5 -34.90 -45.02 7.95
N ILE A 6 -34.03 -45.99 8.30
CA ILE A 6 -33.64 -46.57 9.63
C ILE A 6 -32.61 -47.71 9.36
N GLY A 7 -31.60 -48.06 10.18
CA GLY A 7 -31.13 -47.61 11.52
C GLY A 7 -29.68 -48.10 11.82
N SER A 8 -29.25 -48.14 13.09
CA SER A 8 -27.80 -48.13 13.48
C SER A 8 -27.36 -49.20 14.52
N CYS A 9 -26.02 -49.44 14.58
CA CYS A 9 -25.26 -50.13 15.68
C CYS A 9 -25.47 -51.66 15.82
N LEU A 10 -24.60 -52.50 16.44
CA LEU A 10 -23.50 -52.32 17.44
C LEU A 10 -22.56 -53.58 17.47
N VAL A 11 -21.46 -53.54 18.26
CA VAL A 11 -20.57 -54.67 18.72
C VAL A 11 -19.55 -55.21 17.68
N MET A 12 -18.21 -55.30 17.82
CA MET A 12 -17.15 -55.11 18.86
C MET A 12 -16.41 -56.42 19.26
N LEU A 13 -15.08 -56.30 19.51
CA LEU A 13 -14.13 -57.13 20.32
C LEU A 13 -13.15 -58.14 19.67
N LEU A 14 -11.90 -58.11 20.22
CA LEU A 14 -10.80 -59.11 20.25
C LEU A 14 -9.96 -59.32 18.95
N ALA A 15 -8.61 -59.47 19.01
CA ALA A 15 -7.64 -59.27 20.09
C ALA A 15 -6.18 -59.08 19.58
N CYS A 16 -5.30 -58.62 20.47
CA CYS A 16 -3.88 -58.29 20.24
C CYS A 16 -2.96 -59.48 19.88
N THR A 17 -1.86 -59.21 19.17
CA THR A 17 -0.48 -59.27 19.74
C THR A 17 0.55 -58.74 18.72
N ALA A 18 1.80 -58.50 19.13
CA ALA A 18 2.80 -57.74 18.35
C ALA A 18 4.16 -58.45 18.23
N ALA A 19 4.87 -58.21 17.12
CA ALA A 19 6.32 -58.35 17.02
C ALA A 19 6.92 -57.47 15.88
N ARG A 20 7.90 -56.63 16.23
CA ARG A 20 8.98 -56.10 15.37
C ARG A 20 10.25 -56.99 15.62
N PRO A 21 11.41 -56.81 14.96
CA PRO A 21 11.76 -55.97 13.79
C PRO A 21 12.51 -56.71 12.65
N LEU A 22 12.59 -56.07 11.47
CA LEU A 22 13.70 -56.12 10.49
C LEU A 22 13.64 -54.79 9.71
N GLY A 23 14.71 -54.21 9.15
CA GLY A 23 16.14 -54.50 9.19
C GLY A 23 16.82 -53.56 8.17
N ALA A 24 17.95 -52.91 8.50
CA ALA A 24 18.56 -51.91 7.61
C ALA A 24 19.39 -52.57 6.49
N GLY A 25 19.23 -52.11 5.24
CA GLY A 25 20.00 -52.59 4.09
C GLY A 25 19.58 -52.02 2.74
N ASP A 26 20.28 -50.96 2.31
CA ASP A 26 20.59 -50.52 0.94
C ASP A 26 19.51 -50.26 -0.15
N ALA A 27 20.02 -49.55 -1.17
CA ALA A 27 19.47 -49.26 -2.50
C ALA A 27 18.51 -48.06 -2.64
N ALA A 28 18.74 -47.30 -3.71
CA ALA A 28 17.95 -46.13 -4.09
C ALA A 28 16.86 -46.48 -5.11
N ALA A 29 15.68 -45.90 -4.94
CA ALA A 29 14.64 -45.82 -5.95
C ALA A 29 13.98 -44.44 -5.85
N GLY A 30 13.85 -43.73 -6.97
CA GLY A 30 13.02 -42.53 -7.04
C GLY A 30 11.54 -42.93 -7.06
N GLY A 31 10.71 -42.26 -6.27
CA GLY A 31 9.26 -42.38 -6.44
C GLY A 31 8.83 -41.77 -7.78
N GLU A 32 7.78 -42.32 -8.38
CA GLU A 32 7.17 -41.75 -9.58
C GLU A 32 6.24 -40.58 -9.23
N TRP A 33 5.98 -39.70 -10.20
CA TRP A 33 4.90 -38.70 -10.06
C TRP A 33 3.55 -39.42 -10.00
N GLN A 34 2.57 -38.81 -9.34
CA GLN A 34 1.17 -39.19 -9.52
C GLN A 34 0.41 -38.03 -10.18
N VAL A 35 -0.56 -38.38 -11.03
CA VAL A 35 -1.39 -37.40 -11.75
C VAL A 35 -2.86 -37.76 -11.65
N GLY A 36 -3.70 -36.74 -11.47
CA GLY A 36 -5.15 -36.87 -11.51
C GLY A 36 -5.70 -36.09 -12.70
N LEU A 37 -6.60 -36.72 -13.46
CA LEU A 37 -7.14 -36.19 -14.70
C LEU A 37 -8.66 -36.26 -14.71
N ALA A 38 -9.30 -35.14 -15.01
CA ALA A 38 -10.75 -35.06 -15.24
C ALA A 38 -11.07 -33.91 -16.21
N ARG A 39 -12.27 -33.97 -16.78
CA ARG A 39 -12.80 -32.95 -17.68
C ARG A 39 -14.31 -32.85 -17.54
N VAL A 40 -14.84 -31.66 -17.76
CA VAL A 40 -16.27 -31.37 -17.71
C VAL A 40 -16.65 -30.45 -18.87
N VAL A 41 -17.78 -30.75 -19.52
CA VAL A 41 -18.35 -29.87 -20.55
C VAL A 41 -18.94 -28.64 -19.87
N ILE A 42 -18.38 -27.48 -20.19
CA ILE A 42 -18.83 -26.16 -19.70
C ILE A 42 -19.68 -25.42 -20.73
N THR A 43 -20.13 -26.09 -21.80
CA THR A 43 -21.13 -25.54 -22.72
C THR A 43 -22.39 -25.11 -21.94
N PRO A 44 -22.89 -23.87 -22.16
CA PRO A 44 -24.14 -23.42 -21.55
C PRO A 44 -25.34 -24.27 -22.01
N PRO A 45 -26.24 -24.70 -21.12
CA PRO A 45 -27.38 -25.55 -21.47
C PRO A 45 -28.54 -24.78 -22.12
N ARG A 46 -28.47 -23.45 -22.10
CA ARG A 46 -29.38 -22.49 -22.76
C ARG A 46 -28.51 -21.37 -23.36
N PRO A 47 -28.98 -20.66 -24.41
CA PRO A 47 -28.21 -19.58 -25.03
C PRO A 47 -27.84 -18.48 -24.02
N VAL A 48 -26.59 -18.05 -24.06
CA VAL A 48 -26.04 -16.89 -23.33
C VAL A 48 -25.21 -16.03 -24.29
N VAL A 49 -24.89 -14.80 -23.90
CA VAL A 49 -24.01 -13.92 -24.68
C VAL A 49 -22.56 -14.41 -24.64
N LEU A 50 -21.84 -14.22 -25.74
CA LEU A 50 -20.41 -14.52 -25.87
C LEU A 50 -19.57 -13.27 -25.63
N LEU A 51 -18.42 -13.42 -24.99
CA LEU A 51 -17.50 -12.31 -24.72
C LEU A 51 -16.37 -12.24 -25.78
N GLY A 52 -15.84 -11.04 -26.00
CA GLY A 52 -14.64 -10.76 -26.81
C GLY A 52 -14.87 -9.81 -27.98
N TYR A 53 -16.10 -9.73 -28.48
CA TYR A 53 -16.45 -8.97 -29.69
C TYR A 53 -17.74 -8.16 -29.52
N GLY A 54 -17.58 -6.86 -29.26
CA GLY A 54 -18.68 -5.93 -29.01
C GLY A 54 -19.67 -5.72 -30.16
N ASP A 55 -19.27 -6.03 -31.40
CA ASP A 55 -20.14 -6.01 -32.57
C ASP A 55 -21.17 -7.17 -32.58
N ARG A 56 -21.09 -8.12 -31.64
CA ARG A 56 -22.09 -9.18 -31.46
C ARG A 56 -23.29 -8.71 -30.64
N THR A 57 -24.48 -9.05 -31.14
CA THR A 57 -25.76 -8.75 -30.50
C THR A 57 -26.51 -10.05 -30.17
N GLY A 58 -27.08 -10.09 -28.95
CA GLY A 58 -27.82 -11.25 -28.44
C GLY A 58 -26.97 -12.48 -28.10
N PRO A 59 -27.61 -13.55 -27.59
CA PRO A 59 -26.94 -14.78 -27.19
C PRO A 59 -26.47 -15.61 -28.40
N PHE A 60 -25.63 -16.63 -28.15
CA PHE A 60 -25.08 -17.47 -29.22
C PHE A 60 -26.16 -18.17 -30.04
N THR A 61 -25.91 -18.30 -31.34
CA THR A 61 -26.88 -18.83 -32.31
C THR A 61 -26.86 -20.37 -32.43
N SER A 62 -25.70 -20.98 -32.17
CA SER A 62 -25.49 -22.43 -32.23
C SER A 62 -24.21 -22.84 -31.48
N VAL A 63 -24.08 -24.15 -31.22
CA VAL A 63 -22.85 -24.77 -30.72
C VAL A 63 -22.20 -25.50 -31.89
N ALA A 64 -20.99 -25.10 -32.27
CA ALA A 64 -20.23 -25.75 -33.34
C ALA A 64 -19.34 -26.88 -32.79
N ALA A 65 -18.84 -26.72 -31.56
CA ALA A 65 -18.19 -27.76 -30.77
C ALA A 65 -18.39 -27.47 -29.27
N ASP A 66 -18.48 -28.52 -28.45
CA ASP A 66 -18.53 -28.36 -26.99
C ASP A 66 -17.24 -27.76 -26.44
N ILE A 67 -17.39 -26.84 -25.47
CA ILE A 67 -16.29 -26.21 -24.73
C ILE A 67 -16.11 -26.89 -23.37
N GLN A 68 -14.87 -27.00 -22.90
CA GLN A 68 -14.53 -27.80 -21.72
C GLN A 68 -13.72 -27.02 -20.67
N ALA A 69 -13.85 -27.44 -19.42
CA ALA A 69 -12.85 -27.23 -18.38
C ALA A 69 -12.18 -28.58 -18.07
N LYS A 70 -10.86 -28.58 -17.93
CA LYS A 70 -10.03 -29.76 -17.70
C LYS A 70 -9.09 -29.49 -16.53
N ALA A 71 -8.81 -30.52 -15.73
CA ALA A 71 -7.91 -30.40 -14.60
C ALA A 71 -6.80 -31.45 -14.67
N LEU A 72 -5.57 -31.00 -14.41
CA LEU A 72 -4.38 -31.80 -14.19
C LEU A 72 -3.93 -31.57 -12.74
N ALA A 73 -4.24 -32.53 -11.87
CA ALA A 73 -3.58 -32.62 -10.57
C ALA A 73 -2.20 -33.25 -10.75
N LEU A 74 -1.21 -32.67 -10.09
CA LEU A 74 0.15 -33.18 -9.96
C LEU A 74 0.42 -33.51 -8.49
N GLN A 75 1.08 -34.62 -8.22
CA GLN A 75 1.66 -34.93 -6.92
C GLN A 75 3.09 -35.45 -7.10
N ASP A 76 4.03 -34.87 -6.38
CA ASP A 76 5.43 -35.27 -6.42
C ASP A 76 5.71 -36.52 -5.56
N PRO A 77 6.94 -37.09 -5.64
CA PRO A 77 7.33 -38.25 -4.83
C PRO A 77 7.36 -38.02 -3.31
N ARG A 78 7.14 -36.79 -2.82
CA ARG A 78 7.04 -36.42 -1.40
C ARG A 78 5.60 -36.20 -0.93
N GLY A 79 4.62 -36.24 -1.84
CA GLY A 79 3.22 -35.96 -1.55
C GLY A 79 2.83 -34.48 -1.65
N ALA A 80 3.71 -33.60 -2.14
CA ALA A 80 3.35 -32.22 -2.43
C ALA A 80 2.43 -32.19 -3.67
N ARG A 81 1.26 -31.55 -3.53
CA ARG A 81 0.19 -31.54 -4.56
C ARG A 81 -0.02 -30.14 -5.15
N ALA A 82 -0.44 -30.06 -6.40
CA ALA A 82 -1.02 -28.86 -7.01
C ALA A 82 -1.99 -29.23 -8.14
N VAL A 83 -2.90 -28.34 -8.51
CA VAL A 83 -3.88 -28.57 -9.58
C VAL A 83 -3.92 -27.40 -10.55
N LEU A 84 -3.62 -27.69 -11.82
CA LEU A 84 -3.83 -26.79 -12.94
C LEU A 84 -5.22 -27.04 -13.53
N ILE A 85 -5.99 -25.97 -13.74
CA ILE A 85 -7.30 -25.98 -14.39
C ILE A 85 -7.21 -25.15 -15.67
N THR A 86 -7.52 -25.75 -16.81
CA THR A 86 -7.56 -25.09 -18.13
C THR A 86 -9.00 -25.02 -18.63
N ALA A 87 -9.46 -23.89 -19.16
CA ALA A 87 -10.82 -23.77 -19.69
C ALA A 87 -10.93 -23.01 -21.02
N ASP A 88 -11.87 -23.44 -21.85
CA ASP A 88 -12.22 -22.83 -23.14
C ASP A 88 -13.08 -21.55 -22.95
N LEU A 89 -12.49 -20.52 -22.33
CA LEU A 89 -13.11 -19.24 -21.96
C LEU A 89 -12.23 -18.05 -22.40
N VAL A 90 -12.77 -16.83 -22.40
CA VAL A 90 -12.00 -15.59 -22.58
C VAL A 90 -11.04 -15.35 -21.40
N GLY A 91 -11.51 -15.58 -20.17
CA GLY A 91 -10.74 -15.30 -18.97
C GLY A 91 -11.40 -15.88 -17.72
N PHE A 92 -10.60 -16.07 -16.69
CA PHE A 92 -11.09 -16.20 -15.31
C PHE A 92 -10.95 -14.84 -14.63
N GLN A 93 -11.89 -14.49 -13.75
CA GLN A 93 -11.77 -13.30 -12.91
C GLN A 93 -11.63 -13.69 -11.44
N ALA A 94 -10.78 -12.98 -10.71
CA ALA A 94 -10.53 -13.18 -9.28
C ALA A 94 -11.84 -13.14 -8.46
N ALA A 95 -12.49 -11.97 -8.40
CA ALA A 95 -13.69 -11.73 -7.61
C ALA A 95 -14.91 -12.58 -8.05
N VAL A 96 -15.11 -12.78 -9.35
CA VAL A 96 -16.29 -13.51 -9.86
C VAL A 96 -16.11 -15.02 -9.77
N VAL A 97 -14.95 -15.56 -10.11
CA VAL A 97 -14.74 -17.01 -10.24
C VAL A 97 -13.64 -17.52 -9.31
N THR A 98 -12.41 -17.05 -9.49
CA THR A 98 -11.22 -17.76 -9.00
C THR A 98 -11.15 -17.82 -7.48
N ASP A 99 -11.44 -16.73 -6.77
CA ASP A 99 -11.21 -16.68 -5.32
C ASP A 99 -12.26 -17.50 -4.55
N GLU A 100 -13.54 -17.44 -4.93
CA GLU A 100 -14.59 -18.29 -4.34
C GLU A 100 -14.40 -19.78 -4.70
N VAL A 101 -13.99 -20.09 -5.93
CA VAL A 101 -13.69 -21.47 -6.33
C VAL A 101 -12.47 -21.98 -5.56
N CYS A 102 -11.42 -21.16 -5.40
CA CYS A 102 -10.26 -21.49 -4.55
C CYS A 102 -10.66 -21.72 -3.09
N ARG A 103 -11.50 -20.85 -2.50
CA ARG A 103 -12.00 -21.00 -1.12
C ARG A 103 -12.72 -22.34 -0.94
N ARG A 104 -13.70 -22.63 -1.81
CA ARG A 104 -14.48 -23.88 -1.79
C ARG A 104 -13.64 -25.13 -2.03
N ILE A 105 -12.58 -25.05 -2.85
CA ILE A 105 -11.61 -26.13 -3.03
C ILE A 105 -10.75 -26.31 -1.77
N THR A 106 -10.25 -25.22 -1.19
CA THR A 106 -9.42 -25.25 0.03
C THR A 106 -10.16 -25.96 1.16
N GLU A 107 -11.42 -25.57 1.40
CA GLU A 107 -12.32 -26.15 2.41
C GLU A 107 -12.60 -27.65 2.21
N ARG A 108 -12.58 -28.13 0.96
CA ARG A 108 -12.90 -29.54 0.64
C ARG A 108 -11.70 -30.46 0.44
N THR A 109 -10.51 -29.91 0.16
CA THR A 109 -9.34 -30.69 -0.29
C THR A 109 -8.07 -30.46 0.51
N GLY A 110 -8.02 -29.36 1.29
CA GLY A 110 -6.81 -28.90 1.98
C GLY A 110 -5.73 -28.32 1.08
N LEU A 111 -6.00 -28.09 -0.22
CA LEU A 111 -5.08 -27.39 -1.11
C LEU A 111 -5.13 -25.88 -0.84
N ALA A 112 -3.98 -25.27 -0.53
CA ALA A 112 -3.84 -23.84 -0.34
C ALA A 112 -3.85 -23.07 -1.67
N ARG A 113 -4.13 -21.76 -1.62
CA ARG A 113 -4.30 -20.89 -2.80
C ARG A 113 -3.15 -20.94 -3.82
N HIS A 114 -1.90 -21.11 -3.37
CA HIS A 114 -0.72 -21.21 -4.23
C HIS A 114 -0.60 -22.56 -4.97
N GLN A 115 -1.32 -23.59 -4.53
CA GLN A 115 -1.40 -24.93 -5.14
C GLN A 115 -2.49 -25.03 -6.21
N LEU A 116 -3.21 -23.93 -6.50
CA LEU A 116 -4.29 -23.87 -7.49
C LEU A 116 -3.94 -22.84 -8.57
N LEU A 117 -3.95 -23.26 -9.83
CA LEU A 117 -3.65 -22.42 -10.99
C LEU A 117 -4.76 -22.56 -12.02
N PHE A 118 -5.35 -21.44 -12.43
CA PHE A 118 -6.42 -21.38 -13.42
C PHE A 118 -5.90 -20.70 -14.68
N ASN A 119 -6.13 -21.26 -15.87
CA ASN A 119 -5.71 -20.68 -17.16
C ASN A 119 -6.87 -20.72 -18.17
N ALA A 120 -7.15 -19.60 -18.81
CA ALA A 120 -8.13 -19.52 -19.89
C ALA A 120 -7.42 -19.62 -21.25
N SER A 121 -8.02 -20.33 -22.22
CA SER A 121 -7.51 -20.36 -23.61
C SER A 121 -7.63 -19.02 -24.35
N HIS A 122 -8.24 -18.02 -23.71
CA HIS A 122 -8.62 -16.73 -24.27
C HIS A 122 -9.46 -16.87 -25.56
N CYS A 123 -10.43 -17.78 -25.53
CA CYS A 123 -11.32 -18.07 -26.64
C CYS A 123 -12.45 -17.03 -26.71
N HIS A 124 -12.45 -16.21 -27.76
CA HIS A 124 -13.50 -15.22 -28.06
C HIS A 124 -14.79 -15.84 -28.60
N THR A 125 -14.95 -17.16 -28.54
CA THR A 125 -16.26 -17.85 -28.70
C THR A 125 -16.71 -18.55 -27.41
N GLY A 126 -16.06 -18.23 -26.29
CA GLY A 126 -16.51 -18.60 -24.95
C GLY A 126 -17.68 -17.71 -24.44
N PRO A 127 -18.54 -18.27 -23.56
CA PRO A 127 -19.64 -17.53 -22.94
C PRO A 127 -19.17 -16.46 -21.97
N LEU A 128 -20.04 -15.47 -21.75
CA LEU A 128 -19.95 -14.47 -20.70
C LEU A 128 -20.06 -15.12 -19.30
N VAL A 129 -19.24 -14.67 -18.35
CA VAL A 129 -19.16 -15.22 -16.98
C VAL A 129 -19.36 -14.10 -15.94
N SER A 130 -20.60 -13.61 -15.80
CA SER A 130 -20.94 -12.52 -14.87
C SER A 130 -22.02 -12.93 -13.86
N LEU A 131 -21.95 -12.35 -12.66
CA LEU A 131 -22.95 -12.48 -11.59
C LEU A 131 -23.79 -11.20 -11.42
N ASP A 132 -23.68 -10.24 -12.34
CA ASP A 132 -24.32 -8.93 -12.24
C ASP A 132 -25.82 -8.94 -12.62
N PRO A 133 -26.74 -8.53 -11.73
CA PRO A 133 -28.16 -8.38 -12.06
C PRO A 133 -28.51 -7.08 -12.83
N HIS A 134 -27.56 -6.17 -13.08
CA HIS A 134 -27.82 -4.84 -13.63
C HIS A 134 -27.09 -4.59 -14.96
N PRO A 135 -27.68 -5.00 -16.11
CA PRO A 135 -26.99 -5.02 -17.41
C PRO A 135 -26.72 -3.66 -18.03
N GLU A 136 -27.37 -2.58 -17.57
CA GLU A 136 -27.14 -1.22 -18.10
C GLU A 136 -25.71 -0.71 -17.87
N ALA A 137 -24.95 -1.35 -16.98
CA ALA A 137 -23.54 -1.05 -16.72
C ALA A 137 -22.57 -2.15 -17.21
N ASN A 138 -23.05 -3.18 -17.91
CA ASN A 138 -22.25 -4.29 -18.45
C ASN A 138 -21.50 -3.89 -19.76
N SER A 139 -20.67 -2.84 -19.64
CA SER A 139 -19.71 -2.29 -20.63
C SER A 139 -20.25 -1.47 -21.81
N VAL A 140 -19.32 -0.69 -22.38
CA VAL A 140 -19.47 0.09 -23.63
C VAL A 140 -19.20 -0.79 -24.88
N ALA A 141 -18.97 -2.11 -24.70
CA ALA A 141 -18.62 -3.01 -25.79
C ALA A 141 -19.85 -3.58 -26.49
N HIS A 142 -20.82 -4.13 -25.74
CA HIS A 142 -22.03 -4.74 -26.29
C HIS A 142 -23.27 -3.86 -26.07
N PRO A 143 -24.37 -4.05 -26.82
CA PRO A 143 -25.67 -3.49 -26.47
C PRO A 143 -26.14 -3.98 -25.09
N PRO A 144 -26.98 -3.21 -24.37
CA PRO A 144 -27.55 -3.65 -23.10
C PRO A 144 -28.23 -5.02 -23.21
N LEU A 145 -27.89 -5.93 -22.30
CA LEU A 145 -28.45 -7.28 -22.25
C LEU A 145 -29.92 -7.23 -21.80
N SER A 146 -30.75 -8.16 -22.27
CA SER A 146 -32.09 -8.31 -21.72
C SER A 146 -32.06 -8.96 -20.34
N ASP A 147 -33.09 -8.75 -19.52
CA ASP A 147 -33.25 -9.42 -18.22
C ASP A 147 -33.11 -10.95 -18.34
N ALA A 148 -33.58 -11.53 -19.45
CA ALA A 148 -33.44 -12.95 -19.72
C ALA A 148 -31.96 -13.35 -19.93
N ASP A 149 -31.23 -12.65 -20.80
CA ASP A 149 -29.80 -12.91 -21.05
C ASP A 149 -28.97 -12.79 -19.77
N VAL A 150 -29.34 -11.86 -18.87
CA VAL A 150 -28.74 -11.69 -17.54
C VAL A 150 -29.00 -12.90 -16.65
N GLN A 151 -30.25 -13.34 -16.50
CA GLN A 151 -30.56 -14.51 -15.67
C GLN A 151 -29.90 -15.78 -16.19
N GLU A 152 -29.79 -15.95 -17.52
CA GLU A 152 -29.04 -17.07 -18.11
C GLU A 152 -27.53 -16.97 -17.85
N THR A 153 -26.94 -15.76 -17.94
CA THR A 153 -25.52 -15.51 -17.65
C THR A 153 -25.17 -15.77 -16.19
N ILE A 154 -26.02 -15.33 -15.25
CA ILE A 154 -25.86 -15.57 -13.80
C ILE A 154 -25.96 -17.08 -13.51
N ALA A 155 -27.01 -17.74 -14.02
CA ALA A 155 -27.22 -19.17 -13.82
C ALA A 155 -26.07 -20.02 -14.42
N TYR A 156 -25.55 -19.62 -15.58
CA TYR A 156 -24.37 -20.22 -16.18
C TYR A 156 -23.13 -20.05 -15.30
N THR A 157 -22.88 -18.83 -14.81
CA THR A 157 -21.70 -18.51 -13.97
C THR A 157 -21.72 -19.26 -12.63
N GLN A 158 -22.89 -19.39 -12.01
CA GLN A 158 -23.07 -20.22 -10.80
C GLN A 158 -22.77 -21.70 -11.09
N ARG A 159 -23.35 -22.25 -12.17
CA ARG A 159 -23.07 -23.64 -12.61
C ARG A 159 -21.58 -23.85 -12.90
N LEU A 160 -20.91 -22.91 -13.55
CA LEU A 160 -19.47 -22.99 -13.86
C LEU A 160 -18.63 -23.06 -12.57
N ARG A 161 -18.90 -22.20 -11.58
CA ARG A 161 -18.23 -22.25 -10.27
C ARG A 161 -18.38 -23.62 -9.60
N ASP A 162 -19.59 -24.19 -9.62
CA ASP A 162 -19.85 -25.53 -9.08
C ASP A 162 -19.09 -26.62 -9.85
N GLN A 163 -19.14 -26.59 -11.19
CA GLN A 163 -18.44 -27.54 -12.06
C GLN A 163 -16.92 -27.51 -11.82
N LEU A 164 -16.32 -26.33 -11.62
CA LEU A 164 -14.88 -26.19 -11.35
C LEU A 164 -14.48 -26.75 -9.97
N VAL A 165 -15.31 -26.54 -8.94
CA VAL A 165 -15.06 -27.09 -7.59
C VAL A 165 -15.15 -28.62 -7.61
N GLU A 166 -16.18 -29.21 -8.24
CA GLU A 166 -16.28 -30.67 -8.34
C GLU A 166 -15.16 -31.27 -9.18
N LEU A 167 -14.80 -30.64 -10.32
CA LEU A 167 -13.70 -31.07 -11.18
C LEU A 167 -12.37 -31.18 -10.41
N VAL A 168 -12.05 -30.20 -9.57
CA VAL A 168 -10.84 -30.23 -8.74
C VAL A 168 -10.94 -31.25 -7.60
N CYS A 169 -12.13 -31.41 -6.99
CA CYS A 169 -12.36 -32.45 -5.98
C CYS A 169 -12.26 -33.87 -6.56
N GLU A 170 -12.63 -34.06 -7.82
CA GLU A 170 -12.53 -35.35 -8.53
C GLU A 170 -11.05 -35.73 -8.74
N VAL A 171 -10.25 -34.86 -9.36
CA VAL A 171 -8.84 -35.19 -9.69
C VAL A 171 -7.98 -35.51 -8.48
N VAL A 172 -8.12 -34.78 -7.36
CA VAL A 172 -7.31 -35.02 -6.15
C VAL A 172 -7.61 -36.34 -5.45
N THR A 173 -8.70 -37.03 -5.84
CA THR A 173 -9.06 -38.38 -5.36
C THR A 173 -8.70 -39.50 -6.34
N ARG A 174 -8.28 -39.16 -7.57
CA ARG A 174 -7.98 -40.11 -8.66
C ARG A 174 -6.56 -39.95 -9.17
N MET A 175 -5.62 -39.93 -8.23
CA MET A 175 -4.18 -39.83 -8.51
C MET A 175 -3.63 -41.20 -8.93
N GLU A 176 -3.09 -41.31 -10.15
CA GLU A 176 -2.44 -42.52 -10.66
C GLU A 176 -0.97 -42.29 -11.02
N PRO A 177 -0.07 -43.28 -10.92
CA PRO A 177 1.33 -43.15 -11.31
C PRO A 177 1.54 -42.70 -12.76
N ALA A 178 2.53 -41.83 -12.96
CA ALA A 178 2.95 -41.31 -14.25
C ALA A 178 4.40 -40.82 -14.26
N GLN A 179 4.91 -40.60 -15.47
CA GLN A 179 6.20 -40.04 -15.80
C GLN A 179 5.97 -38.76 -16.62
N LEU A 180 6.75 -37.72 -16.35
CA LEU A 180 6.63 -36.39 -16.95
C LEU A 180 7.83 -36.09 -17.85
N ALA A 181 7.60 -35.50 -19.03
CA ALA A 181 8.67 -35.06 -19.93
C ALA A 181 8.32 -33.76 -20.67
N TRP A 182 9.32 -32.91 -20.88
CA TRP A 182 9.19 -31.55 -21.42
C TRP A 182 9.86 -31.41 -22.79
N GLY A 183 9.23 -30.64 -23.67
CA GLY A 183 9.75 -30.28 -24.99
C GLY A 183 9.20 -28.94 -25.48
N ARG A 184 9.77 -28.43 -26.58
CA ARG A 184 9.28 -27.24 -27.28
C ARG A 184 9.28 -27.49 -28.79
N GLY A 185 8.20 -27.09 -29.46
CA GLY A 185 8.05 -26.98 -30.90
C GLY A 185 7.99 -25.53 -31.37
N GLN A 186 7.63 -25.31 -32.64
CA GLN A 186 7.35 -23.99 -33.22
C GLN A 186 6.18 -24.01 -34.20
N ILE A 187 5.36 -22.95 -34.22
CA ILE A 187 4.17 -22.83 -35.08
C ILE A 187 4.12 -21.48 -35.81
N GLY A 188 3.67 -21.48 -37.07
CA GLY A 188 3.80 -20.32 -37.96
C GLY A 188 2.65 -19.31 -37.96
N PHE A 189 1.44 -19.69 -37.55
CA PHE A 189 0.26 -18.81 -37.65
C PHE A 189 0.20 -17.60 -36.67
N PRO A 190 0.85 -17.61 -35.49
CA PRO A 190 0.90 -16.41 -34.64
C PRO A 190 1.60 -15.26 -35.37
N THR A 191 0.88 -14.15 -35.53
CA THR A 191 1.34 -12.93 -36.19
C THR A 191 1.07 -11.76 -35.27
N ASN A 192 2.10 -10.93 -35.02
CA ASN A 192 1.94 -9.73 -34.20
C ASN A 192 0.90 -8.80 -34.86
N ARG A 193 0.09 -8.10 -34.08
CA ARG A 193 -1.01 -7.26 -34.56
C ARG A 193 -0.80 -5.76 -34.33
N ARG A 194 0.38 -5.35 -33.87
CA ARG A 194 0.76 -3.97 -33.58
C ARG A 194 1.53 -3.40 -34.77
N LEU A 195 0.81 -2.85 -35.75
CA LEU A 195 1.42 -2.25 -36.94
C LEU A 195 1.69 -0.75 -36.71
N PRO A 196 2.95 -0.27 -36.81
CA PRO A 196 3.24 1.16 -36.81
C PRO A 196 2.73 1.83 -38.10
N HIS A 197 1.92 2.88 -37.97
CA HIS A 197 1.33 3.62 -39.08
C HIS A 197 1.10 5.08 -38.68
N ASP A 198 1.69 6.03 -39.41
CA ASP A 198 1.52 7.47 -39.23
C ASP A 198 1.78 7.96 -37.78
N GLY A 199 2.85 7.45 -37.16
CA GLY A 199 3.29 7.86 -35.81
C GLY A 199 2.53 7.21 -34.64
N ARG A 200 1.62 6.28 -34.90
CA ARG A 200 0.81 5.54 -33.91
C ARG A 200 0.81 4.04 -34.21
N VAL A 201 0.35 3.23 -33.26
CA VAL A 201 0.12 1.80 -33.48
C VAL A 201 -1.35 1.54 -33.85
N VAL A 202 -1.58 0.79 -34.93
CA VAL A 202 -2.91 0.32 -35.34
C VAL A 202 -3.01 -1.20 -35.28
N MET A 203 -4.21 -1.72 -35.00
CA MET A 203 -4.43 -3.17 -34.93
C MET A 203 -4.54 -3.78 -36.34
N ALA A 204 -3.41 -4.26 -36.86
CA ALA A 204 -3.29 -4.91 -38.17
C ALA A 204 -2.08 -5.86 -38.17
N ASP A 205 -2.12 -6.89 -39.02
CA ASP A 205 -1.06 -7.90 -39.11
C ASP A 205 0.31 -7.27 -39.44
N ASN A 206 1.23 -7.40 -38.48
CA ASN A 206 2.62 -6.97 -38.55
C ASN A 206 3.52 -8.23 -38.50
N PRO A 207 3.91 -8.81 -39.65
CA PRO A 207 4.71 -10.03 -39.68
C PRO A 207 6.13 -9.84 -39.09
N ASP A 208 6.64 -8.60 -39.14
CA ASP A 208 7.95 -8.20 -38.61
C ASP A 208 7.92 -7.86 -37.10
N GLY A 209 6.73 -7.80 -36.49
CA GLY A 209 6.53 -7.55 -35.07
C GLY A 209 6.83 -8.77 -34.18
N PRO A 210 7.10 -8.56 -32.88
CA PRO A 210 7.44 -9.64 -31.95
C PRO A 210 6.25 -10.58 -31.71
N ALA A 211 6.44 -11.87 -31.94
CA ALA A 211 5.45 -12.90 -31.59
C ALA A 211 6.19 -14.14 -31.07
N ASP A 212 5.78 -14.65 -29.90
CA ASP A 212 6.25 -15.95 -29.44
C ASP A 212 5.59 -17.05 -30.28
N ARG A 213 6.41 -17.77 -31.03
CA ARG A 213 6.01 -18.85 -31.92
C ARG A 213 6.34 -20.23 -31.34
N THR A 214 6.77 -20.31 -30.08
CA THR A 214 7.08 -21.59 -29.43
C THR A 214 5.80 -22.36 -29.09
N VAL A 215 5.89 -23.69 -29.20
CA VAL A 215 4.86 -24.64 -28.79
C VAL A 215 5.40 -25.43 -27.60
N PRO A 216 5.28 -24.93 -26.36
CA PRO A 216 5.65 -25.68 -25.16
C PRO A 216 4.78 -26.94 -25.01
N VAL A 217 5.38 -28.07 -24.62
CA VAL A 217 4.71 -29.37 -24.46
C VAL A 217 5.22 -30.12 -23.23
N LEU A 218 4.31 -30.45 -22.32
CA LEU A 218 4.52 -31.37 -21.19
C LEU A 218 3.74 -32.67 -21.46
N ARG A 219 4.47 -33.76 -21.67
CA ARG A 219 3.95 -35.12 -21.84
C ARG A 219 3.72 -35.77 -20.48
N VAL A 220 2.55 -36.38 -20.30
CA VAL A 220 2.18 -37.15 -19.10
C VAL A 220 1.90 -38.60 -19.51
N GLN A 221 2.77 -39.51 -19.09
CA GLN A 221 2.81 -40.90 -19.58
C GLN A 221 2.65 -41.89 -18.42
N ALA A 222 1.87 -42.95 -18.58
CA ALA A 222 1.76 -44.01 -17.59
C ALA A 222 3.05 -44.89 -17.59
N PRO A 223 3.36 -45.62 -16.50
CA PRO A 223 4.54 -46.49 -16.44
C PRO A 223 4.56 -47.65 -17.46
N ASP A 224 3.41 -47.97 -18.06
CA ASP A 224 3.29 -48.92 -19.19
C ASP A 224 3.66 -48.30 -20.56
N GLY A 225 4.00 -47.01 -20.59
CA GLY A 225 4.31 -46.24 -21.80
C GLY A 225 3.12 -45.55 -22.45
N ARG A 226 1.88 -45.73 -21.96
CA ARG A 226 0.66 -45.15 -22.54
C ARG A 226 0.53 -43.66 -22.25
N LEU A 227 0.14 -42.84 -23.22
CA LEU A 227 -0.11 -41.42 -22.99
C LEU A 227 -1.37 -41.24 -22.11
N ARG A 228 -1.24 -40.53 -20.98
CA ARG A 228 -2.36 -40.16 -20.10
C ARG A 228 -2.87 -38.75 -20.40
N ALA A 229 -1.95 -37.81 -20.64
CA ALA A 229 -2.28 -36.45 -21.01
C ALA A 229 -1.14 -35.75 -21.74
N VAL A 230 -1.50 -34.66 -22.43
CA VAL A 230 -0.56 -33.69 -22.96
C VAL A 230 -1.04 -32.29 -22.58
N LEU A 231 -0.20 -31.53 -21.88
CA LEU A 231 -0.40 -30.11 -21.61
C LEU A 231 0.48 -29.34 -22.60
N PHE A 232 -0.12 -28.51 -23.45
CA PHE A 232 0.56 -27.80 -24.52
C PHE A 232 0.10 -26.34 -24.61
N GLY A 233 0.88 -25.47 -25.26
CA GLY A 233 0.53 -24.05 -25.35
C GLY A 233 0.83 -23.38 -26.69
N CYS A 234 0.30 -22.17 -26.84
CA CYS A 234 0.55 -21.25 -27.94
C CYS A 234 0.36 -19.80 -27.45
N ALA A 235 1.20 -18.87 -27.87
CA ALA A 235 1.12 -17.45 -27.49
C ALA A 235 0.36 -16.64 -28.55
N CYS A 236 -0.94 -16.89 -28.68
CA CYS A 236 -1.79 -16.28 -29.71
C CYS A 236 -3.26 -16.24 -29.26
N HIS A 237 -3.96 -15.11 -29.45
CA HIS A 237 -5.40 -15.02 -29.13
C HIS A 237 -6.22 -16.08 -29.88
N ASN A 238 -7.13 -16.78 -29.20
CA ASN A 238 -8.10 -17.69 -29.84
C ASN A 238 -9.22 -16.86 -30.48
N THR A 239 -8.87 -16.29 -31.64
CA THR A 239 -9.62 -15.31 -32.45
C THR A 239 -9.50 -15.59 -33.95
N THR A 240 -9.47 -16.88 -34.33
CA THR A 240 -9.62 -17.26 -35.75
C THR A 240 -11.07 -17.09 -36.20
N LEU A 241 -11.99 -17.33 -35.26
CA LEU A 241 -13.38 -16.87 -35.28
C LEU A 241 -13.44 -15.41 -34.81
N THR A 242 -14.36 -14.65 -35.38
CA THR A 242 -14.42 -13.19 -35.30
C THR A 242 -15.75 -12.70 -34.71
N GLY A 243 -15.95 -11.38 -34.63
CA GLY A 243 -17.26 -10.80 -34.23
C GLY A 243 -18.44 -11.30 -35.07
N ARG A 244 -18.21 -11.67 -36.33
CA ARG A 244 -19.22 -12.29 -37.22
C ARG A 244 -19.70 -13.66 -36.74
N ASP A 245 -18.89 -14.36 -35.95
CA ASP A 245 -19.07 -15.77 -35.61
C ASP A 245 -19.71 -15.91 -34.22
N ASN A 246 -21.02 -15.61 -34.10
CA ASN A 246 -21.75 -15.72 -32.83
C ASN A 246 -22.19 -17.18 -32.52
N VAL A 247 -21.21 -18.05 -32.27
CA VAL A 247 -21.35 -19.50 -32.03
C VAL A 247 -20.43 -19.96 -30.90
N ILE A 248 -20.79 -21.01 -30.15
CA ILE A 248 -19.89 -21.64 -29.17
C ILE A 248 -18.87 -22.55 -29.89
N ALA A 249 -17.59 -22.33 -29.61
CA ALA A 249 -16.47 -23.19 -29.98
C ALA A 249 -15.25 -22.88 -29.09
N GLY A 250 -14.23 -23.74 -29.14
CA GLY A 250 -12.92 -23.49 -28.51
C GLY A 250 -11.87 -22.87 -29.44
N ASP A 251 -12.27 -22.36 -30.62
CA ASP A 251 -11.39 -21.89 -31.71
C ASP A 251 -10.27 -22.93 -32.03
N TYR A 252 -9.08 -22.48 -32.44
CA TYR A 252 -7.96 -23.36 -32.81
C TYR A 252 -7.47 -24.20 -31.63
N ALA A 253 -7.54 -23.71 -30.38
CA ALA A 253 -7.14 -24.46 -29.20
C ALA A 253 -8.08 -25.64 -28.92
N GLY A 254 -9.40 -25.45 -29.04
CA GLY A 254 -10.40 -26.52 -28.92
C GLY A 254 -10.25 -27.56 -30.05
N VAL A 255 -9.99 -27.11 -31.27
CA VAL A 255 -9.65 -28.01 -32.40
C VAL A 255 -8.39 -28.82 -32.09
N ALA A 256 -7.32 -28.18 -31.62
CA ALA A 256 -6.04 -28.84 -31.34
C ALA A 256 -6.19 -29.88 -30.23
N GLN A 257 -6.86 -29.53 -29.13
CA GLN A 257 -7.22 -30.47 -28.06
C GLN A 257 -7.99 -31.67 -28.63
N ALA A 258 -9.08 -31.43 -29.38
CA ALA A 258 -9.90 -32.51 -29.94
C ALA A 258 -9.17 -33.35 -31.00
N ALA A 259 -8.18 -32.80 -31.71
CA ALA A 259 -7.35 -33.54 -32.65
C ALA A 259 -6.37 -34.47 -31.93
N LEU A 260 -5.69 -33.99 -30.89
CA LEU A 260 -4.79 -34.78 -30.05
C LEU A 260 -5.54 -35.91 -29.32
N GLU A 261 -6.73 -35.63 -28.78
CA GLU A 261 -7.56 -36.65 -28.14
C GLU A 261 -8.06 -37.72 -29.14
N ARG A 262 -8.33 -37.35 -30.41
CA ARG A 262 -8.64 -38.34 -31.47
C ARG A 262 -7.41 -39.16 -31.88
N ALA A 263 -6.21 -38.59 -31.82
CA ALA A 263 -4.96 -39.29 -32.16
C ALA A 263 -4.52 -40.27 -31.06
N HIS A 264 -4.68 -39.88 -29.78
CA HIS A 264 -4.15 -40.61 -28.61
C HIS A 264 -5.22 -41.26 -27.72
N GLY A 265 -6.50 -41.23 -28.10
CA GLY A 265 -7.57 -42.04 -27.54
C GLY A 265 -8.03 -41.60 -26.13
N GLU A 266 -7.56 -42.31 -25.09
CA GLU A 266 -7.91 -41.99 -23.70
C GLU A 266 -7.11 -40.81 -23.11
N ALA A 267 -6.07 -40.35 -23.82
CA ALA A 267 -5.26 -39.22 -23.38
C ALA A 267 -6.08 -37.92 -23.30
N THR A 268 -5.91 -37.15 -22.23
CA THR A 268 -6.54 -35.82 -22.09
C THR A 268 -5.61 -34.73 -22.62
N ALA A 269 -6.08 -33.89 -23.54
CA ALA A 269 -5.29 -32.78 -24.07
C ALA A 269 -5.70 -31.45 -23.41
N LEU A 270 -4.78 -30.77 -22.73
CA LEU A 270 -5.01 -29.50 -22.04
C LEU A 270 -4.24 -28.37 -22.74
N PHE A 271 -4.89 -27.24 -22.97
CA PHE A 271 -4.27 -26.05 -23.57
C PHE A 271 -3.93 -24.98 -22.53
N LEU A 272 -2.74 -24.40 -22.62
CA LEU A 272 -2.26 -23.30 -21.77
C LEU A 272 -1.85 -22.09 -22.61
N SER A 273 -2.47 -20.94 -22.39
CA SER A 273 -2.18 -19.73 -23.15
C SER A 273 -0.80 -19.14 -22.82
N GLY A 274 0.01 -18.89 -23.86
CA GLY A 274 1.26 -18.12 -23.74
C GLY A 274 1.00 -16.61 -23.64
N CYS A 275 2.06 -15.80 -23.61
CA CYS A 275 1.95 -14.33 -23.67
C CYS A 275 1.65 -13.88 -25.10
N GLY A 276 0.39 -13.97 -25.51
CA GLY A 276 -0.06 -13.73 -26.88
C GLY A 276 -0.83 -12.43 -27.10
N ALA A 277 -0.81 -11.49 -26.15
CA ALA A 277 -1.76 -10.37 -26.15
C ALA A 277 -1.66 -9.44 -27.35
N ASP A 278 -0.48 -9.32 -27.94
CA ASP A 278 -0.21 -8.58 -29.17
C ASP A 278 -0.15 -9.47 -30.42
N ALA A 279 -0.70 -10.69 -30.38
CA ALA A 279 -0.67 -11.65 -31.50
C ALA A 279 -2.06 -12.25 -31.85
N ASN A 280 -2.39 -12.21 -33.15
CA ASN A 280 -3.57 -12.85 -33.75
C ASN A 280 -3.16 -14.06 -34.60
N PRO A 281 -4.09 -15.01 -34.86
CA PRO A 281 -3.87 -16.04 -35.86
C PRO A 281 -4.08 -15.44 -37.26
N SER A 282 -3.14 -15.67 -38.17
CA SER A 282 -3.24 -15.19 -39.56
C SER A 282 -3.08 -16.35 -40.57
N PRO A 283 -3.95 -16.44 -41.60
CA PRO A 283 -5.19 -15.68 -41.79
C PRO A 283 -6.30 -16.11 -40.80
N ARG A 284 -7.38 -15.32 -40.71
CA ARG A 284 -8.56 -15.60 -39.87
C ARG A 284 -9.89 -15.23 -40.53
N GLY A 285 -11.00 -15.60 -39.89
CA GLY A 285 -12.36 -15.27 -40.33
C GLY A 285 -13.22 -16.47 -40.76
N SER A 286 -12.90 -17.71 -40.34
CA SER A 286 -13.78 -18.87 -40.52
C SER A 286 -13.42 -20.07 -39.64
N MET A 287 -14.40 -20.96 -39.42
CA MET A 287 -14.20 -22.26 -38.75
C MET A 287 -13.22 -23.18 -39.49
N GLU A 288 -13.13 -23.09 -40.83
CA GLU A 288 -12.17 -23.88 -41.59
C GLU A 288 -10.72 -23.43 -41.33
N LEU A 289 -10.49 -22.13 -41.14
CA LEU A 289 -9.18 -21.63 -40.69
C LEU A 289 -8.88 -22.03 -39.24
N ALA A 290 -9.88 -21.98 -38.34
CA ALA A 290 -9.71 -22.47 -36.97
C ALA A 290 -9.34 -23.97 -36.96
N ARG A 291 -9.96 -24.76 -37.85
CA ARG A 291 -9.63 -26.17 -38.08
C ARG A 291 -8.18 -26.34 -38.56
N GLN A 292 -7.77 -25.58 -39.57
CA GLN A 292 -6.41 -25.64 -40.13
C GLN A 292 -5.34 -25.28 -39.10
N HIS A 293 -5.51 -24.20 -38.34
CA HIS A 293 -4.58 -23.77 -37.29
C HIS A 293 -4.52 -24.77 -36.14
N GLY A 294 -5.67 -25.26 -35.67
CA GLY A 294 -5.71 -26.24 -34.59
C GLY A 294 -5.12 -27.60 -34.97
N GLU A 295 -5.36 -28.06 -36.20
CA GLU A 295 -4.70 -29.26 -36.72
C GLU A 295 -3.19 -29.06 -36.98
N ALA A 296 -2.75 -27.84 -37.32
CA ALA A 296 -1.33 -27.53 -37.44
C ALA A 296 -0.63 -27.52 -36.08
N LEU A 297 -1.26 -26.95 -35.05
CA LEU A 297 -0.79 -26.99 -33.67
C LEU A 297 -0.76 -28.42 -33.13
N ALA A 298 -1.81 -29.22 -33.37
CA ALA A 298 -1.83 -30.63 -32.97
C ALA A 298 -0.70 -31.44 -33.62
N ARG A 299 -0.48 -31.30 -34.94
CA ARG A 299 0.63 -31.96 -35.64
C ARG A 299 2.00 -31.56 -35.09
N GLU A 300 2.19 -30.31 -34.68
CA GLU A 300 3.45 -29.87 -34.06
C GLU A 300 3.62 -30.43 -32.64
N VAL A 301 2.55 -30.54 -31.86
CA VAL A 301 2.56 -31.22 -30.56
C VAL A 301 2.89 -32.71 -30.74
N ASP A 302 2.26 -33.41 -31.69
CA ASP A 302 2.58 -34.80 -32.04
C ASP A 302 4.07 -34.95 -32.42
N ARG A 303 4.57 -34.09 -33.31
CA ARG A 303 5.97 -34.06 -33.72
C ARG A 303 6.92 -33.83 -32.54
N VAL A 304 6.53 -33.06 -31.52
CA VAL A 304 7.30 -32.88 -30.28
C VAL A 304 7.21 -34.12 -29.37
N LEU A 305 6.03 -34.75 -29.25
CA LEU A 305 5.83 -35.99 -28.49
C LEU A 305 6.70 -37.16 -29.02
N GLU A 306 6.95 -37.19 -30.33
CA GLU A 306 7.85 -38.14 -31.00
C GLU A 306 9.36 -37.86 -30.77
N THR A 307 9.74 -36.66 -30.28
CA THR A 307 11.15 -36.36 -30.00
C THR A 307 11.65 -36.95 -28.68
N THR A 308 12.98 -36.95 -28.49
CA THR A 308 13.62 -37.17 -27.19
C THR A 308 13.38 -35.98 -26.25
N MET A 309 12.19 -35.93 -25.65
CA MET A 309 11.80 -34.94 -24.64
C MET A 309 12.65 -35.10 -23.36
N THR A 310 12.89 -33.99 -22.66
CA THR A 310 13.66 -33.94 -21.40
C THR A 310 12.82 -34.46 -20.23
N PRO A 311 13.24 -35.48 -19.47
CA PRO A 311 12.50 -35.95 -18.29
C PRO A 311 12.36 -34.86 -17.22
N VAL A 312 11.15 -34.68 -16.68
CA VAL A 312 10.85 -33.72 -15.63
C VAL A 312 10.92 -34.42 -14.27
N THR A 313 12.01 -34.17 -13.54
CA THR A 313 12.37 -34.92 -12.33
C THR A 313 12.55 -33.99 -11.12
N GLY A 314 12.24 -34.48 -9.91
CA GLY A 314 12.41 -33.72 -8.67
C GLY A 314 11.10 -33.57 -7.89
N ASN A 315 11.00 -32.45 -7.17
CA ASN A 315 9.89 -32.15 -6.25
C ASN A 315 8.95 -31.09 -6.85
N LEU A 316 7.77 -30.90 -6.26
CA LEU A 316 6.83 -29.83 -6.62
C LEU A 316 6.87 -28.71 -5.57
N ALA A 317 7.23 -27.50 -5.98
CA ALA A 317 7.13 -26.29 -5.17
C ALA A 317 6.29 -25.24 -5.90
N THR A 318 5.36 -24.60 -5.21
CA THR A 318 4.44 -23.63 -5.81
C THR A 318 4.38 -22.37 -4.97
N THR A 319 4.48 -21.21 -5.62
CA THR A 319 4.45 -19.89 -4.98
C THR A 319 3.40 -19.01 -5.67
N LEU A 320 2.77 -18.13 -4.89
CA LEU A 320 1.82 -17.12 -5.37
C LEU A 320 1.91 -15.87 -4.49
N ARG A 321 1.83 -14.70 -5.10
CA ARG A 321 1.81 -13.40 -4.42
C ARG A 321 0.88 -12.44 -5.16
N TYR A 322 0.02 -11.75 -4.43
CA TYR A 322 -0.71 -10.61 -4.98
C TYR A 322 0.23 -9.41 -5.02
N VAL A 323 0.27 -8.69 -6.15
CA VAL A 323 1.15 -7.54 -6.38
C VAL A 323 0.37 -6.31 -6.78
N ASP A 324 0.80 -5.15 -6.27
CA ASP A 324 0.21 -3.86 -6.57
C ASP A 324 0.81 -3.33 -7.88
N LEU A 325 0.03 -3.38 -8.95
CA LEU A 325 0.40 -2.88 -10.28
C LEU A 325 -0.08 -1.42 -10.41
N PRO A 326 0.82 -0.42 -10.51
CA PRO A 326 0.44 0.98 -10.51
C PRO A 326 -0.28 1.43 -11.79
N LEU A 327 -1.23 2.33 -11.61
CA LEU A 327 -2.12 2.86 -12.65
C LEU A 327 -1.90 4.38 -12.80
N GLN A 328 -2.03 4.91 -14.02
CA GLN A 328 -1.53 6.25 -14.36
C GLN A 328 -2.38 7.39 -13.77
N MET A 329 -1.79 8.13 -12.82
CA MET A 329 -2.41 9.24 -12.07
C MET A 329 -2.46 10.58 -12.84
N LEU A 330 -2.90 10.55 -14.09
CA LEU A 330 -3.01 11.70 -15.00
C LEU A 330 -4.18 12.66 -14.60
N SER A 331 -4.67 13.57 -15.45
CA SER A 331 -5.74 14.58 -15.15
C SER A 331 -7.14 14.28 -15.78
N ARG A 332 -8.27 14.79 -15.23
CA ARG A 332 -9.63 14.58 -15.81
C ARG A 332 -9.79 15.29 -17.15
N GLU A 333 -9.25 16.50 -17.26
CA GLU A 333 -9.08 17.22 -18.52
C GLU A 333 -8.25 16.38 -19.50
N GLN A 334 -7.15 15.80 -19.02
CA GLN A 334 -6.34 14.89 -19.82
C GLN A 334 -7.12 13.64 -20.26
N ILE A 335 -8.02 13.04 -19.45
CA ILE A 335 -8.88 11.94 -19.96
C ILE A 335 -9.77 12.48 -21.06
N THR A 336 -10.30 13.69 -20.87
CA THR A 336 -11.19 14.35 -21.83
C THR A 336 -10.48 14.67 -23.15
N ALA A 337 -9.15 14.82 -23.15
CA ALA A 337 -8.32 14.83 -24.35
C ALA A 337 -8.23 13.42 -24.98
N CYS A 338 -7.80 12.40 -24.22
CA CYS A 338 -7.69 11.01 -24.71
C CYS A 338 -9.02 10.48 -25.28
N ALA A 339 -10.14 10.74 -24.61
CA ALA A 339 -11.49 10.32 -24.99
C ALA A 339 -11.97 10.88 -26.34
N ARG A 340 -11.29 11.89 -26.89
CA ARG A 340 -11.55 12.50 -28.21
C ARG A 340 -10.67 11.90 -29.32
N LEU A 341 -9.66 11.09 -28.98
CA LEU A 341 -8.78 10.46 -29.97
C LEU A 341 -9.55 9.40 -30.78
N ALA A 342 -9.09 9.15 -32.01
CA ALA A 342 -9.58 8.07 -32.87
C ALA A 342 -8.78 6.78 -32.62
N SER A 343 -8.82 6.28 -31.37
CA SER A 343 -7.98 5.18 -30.90
C SER A 343 -8.68 4.27 -29.87
N ALA A 344 -7.99 3.23 -29.39
CA ALA A 344 -8.53 2.29 -28.39
C ALA A 344 -8.50 2.89 -26.97
N GLU A 345 -7.43 3.61 -26.67
CA GLU A 345 -7.22 4.42 -25.47
C GLU A 345 -8.36 5.42 -25.28
N ALA A 346 -8.93 5.95 -26.37
CA ALA A 346 -10.11 6.79 -26.30
C ALA A 346 -11.36 6.08 -25.79
N ALA A 347 -11.51 4.76 -26.02
CA ALA A 347 -12.61 3.97 -25.46
C ALA A 347 -12.40 3.74 -23.97
N MET A 348 -11.17 3.43 -23.54
CA MET A 348 -10.76 3.36 -22.13
C MET A 348 -11.05 4.68 -21.40
N ALA A 349 -10.56 5.78 -21.95
CA ALA A 349 -10.80 7.13 -21.46
C ALA A 349 -12.30 7.48 -21.31
N ARG A 350 -13.17 6.98 -22.20
CA ARG A 350 -14.63 7.15 -22.04
C ARG A 350 -15.20 6.32 -20.88
N GLN A 351 -14.71 5.10 -20.63
CA GLN A 351 -15.09 4.33 -19.44
C GLN A 351 -14.65 5.04 -18.14
N MET A 352 -13.42 5.54 -18.10
CA MET A 352 -12.87 6.28 -16.95
C MET A 352 -13.62 7.58 -16.67
N LEU A 353 -14.03 8.31 -17.71
CA LEU A 353 -14.94 9.44 -17.59
C LEU A 353 -16.29 9.00 -17.03
N THR A 354 -16.88 7.89 -17.50
CA THR A 354 -18.15 7.37 -16.96
C THR A 354 -18.07 7.13 -15.45
N VAL A 355 -17.01 6.52 -14.94
CA VAL A 355 -16.86 6.29 -13.48
C VAL A 355 -16.68 7.61 -12.72
N LEU A 356 -15.93 8.57 -13.26
CA LEU A 356 -15.81 9.92 -12.66
C LEU A 356 -17.11 10.76 -12.78
N ASP A 357 -17.95 10.52 -13.78
CA ASP A 357 -19.23 11.19 -14.01
C ASP A 357 -20.32 10.60 -13.09
N GLN A 358 -20.21 9.32 -12.73
CA GLN A 358 -20.94 8.70 -11.63
C GLN A 358 -20.48 9.21 -10.24
N GLY A 359 -19.48 10.09 -10.18
CA GLY A 359 -18.96 10.68 -8.95
C GLY A 359 -18.13 9.72 -8.09
N ALA A 360 -17.85 8.51 -8.57
CA ALA A 360 -16.96 7.60 -7.89
C ALA A 360 -15.52 8.15 -7.93
N GLN A 361 -14.84 8.05 -6.80
CA GLN A 361 -13.39 8.11 -6.80
C GLN A 361 -12.81 6.85 -7.42
N LEU A 362 -11.54 6.98 -7.77
CA LEU A 362 -10.76 5.97 -8.40
C LEU A 362 -9.29 6.17 -7.93
N PRO A 363 -8.56 5.16 -7.43
CA PRO A 363 -7.20 5.31 -6.93
C PRO A 363 -6.18 4.37 -7.62
N THR A 364 -4.98 4.31 -7.06
CA THR A 364 -3.67 4.24 -7.73
C THR A 364 -3.20 2.89 -8.28
N VAL A 365 -3.85 1.76 -7.97
CA VAL A 365 -3.28 0.42 -8.17
C VAL A 365 -4.33 -0.65 -8.57
N TYR A 366 -3.84 -1.74 -9.16
CA TYR A 366 -4.55 -3.02 -9.30
C TYR A 366 -3.84 -4.13 -8.53
N HIS A 367 -4.55 -4.94 -7.74
CA HIS A 367 -3.96 -6.04 -6.96
C HIS A 367 -4.02 -7.37 -7.75
N ALA A 368 -2.94 -7.73 -8.44
CA ALA A 368 -2.91 -8.84 -9.39
C ALA A 368 -2.25 -10.12 -8.82
N PRO A 369 -2.82 -11.33 -9.02
CA PRO A 369 -2.23 -12.59 -8.54
C PRO A 369 -1.15 -13.16 -9.48
N LEU A 370 0.12 -13.06 -9.08
CA LEU A 370 1.28 -13.59 -9.79
C LEU A 370 1.76 -14.91 -9.18
N ALA A 371 2.07 -15.93 -9.99
CA ALA A 371 2.51 -17.25 -9.49
C ALA A 371 3.71 -17.83 -10.24
N VAL A 372 4.52 -18.62 -9.52
CA VAL A 372 5.62 -19.41 -10.09
C VAL A 372 5.63 -20.81 -9.48
N TRP A 373 5.60 -21.83 -10.34
CA TRP A 373 5.59 -23.24 -9.98
C TRP A 373 6.86 -23.92 -10.49
N GLN A 374 7.61 -24.55 -9.59
CA GLN A 374 8.72 -25.43 -9.92
C GLN A 374 8.21 -26.89 -9.90
N ILE A 375 7.98 -27.44 -11.09
CA ILE A 375 7.53 -28.80 -11.33
C ILE A 375 8.78 -29.64 -11.64
N GLY A 376 9.46 -30.15 -10.62
CA GLY A 376 10.73 -30.85 -10.78
C GLY A 376 11.80 -29.92 -11.36
N THR A 377 12.25 -30.22 -12.58
CA THR A 377 13.20 -29.38 -13.34
C THR A 377 12.54 -28.28 -14.17
N LEU A 378 11.22 -28.32 -14.38
CA LEU A 378 10.46 -27.36 -15.20
C LEU A 378 9.90 -26.22 -14.34
N THR A 379 10.26 -24.97 -14.63
CA THR A 379 9.60 -23.81 -14.04
C THR A 379 8.45 -23.34 -14.94
N LEU A 380 7.25 -23.21 -14.38
CA LEU A 380 6.12 -22.50 -14.98
C LEU A 380 5.93 -21.15 -14.27
N VAL A 381 6.12 -20.06 -15.00
CA VAL A 381 5.71 -18.70 -14.60
C VAL A 381 4.31 -18.45 -15.14
N ALA A 382 3.39 -18.10 -14.25
CA ALA A 382 2.00 -17.82 -14.55
C ALA A 382 1.70 -16.34 -14.33
N LEU A 383 1.68 -15.57 -15.43
CA LEU A 383 1.31 -14.15 -15.42
C LEU A 383 -0.22 -14.00 -15.52
N PRO A 384 -0.83 -13.06 -14.77
CA PRO A 384 -2.23 -12.70 -14.91
C PRO A 384 -2.49 -11.81 -16.13
N ALA A 385 -3.76 -11.51 -16.40
CA ALA A 385 -4.22 -10.64 -17.48
C ALA A 385 -3.84 -11.16 -18.88
N GLU A 386 -3.90 -10.28 -19.88
CA GLU A 386 -3.47 -10.52 -21.27
C GLU A 386 -2.03 -9.96 -21.45
N PRO A 387 -0.96 -10.72 -21.15
CA PRO A 387 0.42 -10.25 -21.32
C PRO A 387 0.93 -10.35 -22.76
N VAL A 388 1.65 -9.31 -23.16
CA VAL A 388 2.33 -9.17 -24.45
C VAL A 388 3.56 -10.08 -24.58
N ALA A 389 3.90 -10.48 -25.80
CA ALA A 389 4.94 -11.48 -26.09
C ALA A 389 6.35 -11.07 -25.62
N GLU A 390 6.60 -9.78 -25.45
CA GLU A 390 7.89 -9.24 -24.98
C GLU A 390 8.26 -9.72 -23.57
N TYR A 391 7.29 -10.01 -22.69
CA TYR A 391 7.53 -10.61 -21.37
C TYR A 391 8.23 -11.97 -21.46
N VAL A 392 8.02 -12.75 -22.54
CA VAL A 392 8.70 -14.04 -22.75
C VAL A 392 10.21 -13.83 -22.86
N SER A 393 10.64 -12.78 -23.56
CA SER A 393 12.04 -12.42 -23.72
C SER A 393 12.63 -11.88 -22.41
N LEU A 394 11.97 -10.91 -21.78
CA LEU A 394 12.45 -10.25 -20.56
C LEU A 394 12.64 -11.26 -19.41
N LEU A 395 11.66 -12.14 -19.19
CA LEU A 395 11.74 -13.17 -18.15
C LEU A 395 12.71 -14.30 -18.50
N SER A 396 12.86 -14.67 -19.78
CA SER A 396 13.89 -15.65 -20.18
C SER A 396 15.32 -15.13 -20.00
N GLN A 397 15.54 -13.82 -20.18
CA GLN A 397 16.81 -13.16 -19.84
C GLN A 397 17.02 -13.16 -18.31
N THR A 398 15.98 -12.82 -17.55
CA THR A 398 16.03 -12.66 -16.09
C THR A 398 16.20 -13.98 -15.33
N LEU A 399 15.53 -15.04 -15.78
CA LEU A 399 15.48 -16.34 -15.10
C LEU A 399 16.36 -17.42 -15.75
N GLY A 400 17.01 -17.09 -16.87
CA GLY A 400 17.60 -18.07 -17.80
C GLY A 400 16.53 -18.82 -18.61
N PRO A 401 16.80 -19.21 -19.88
CA PRO A 401 15.79 -19.79 -20.77
C PRO A 401 15.52 -21.29 -20.56
N ASP A 402 16.36 -21.97 -19.77
CA ASP A 402 16.34 -23.43 -19.64
C ASP A 402 15.16 -23.93 -18.81
N GLN A 403 14.44 -24.94 -19.35
CA GLN A 403 13.26 -25.57 -18.74
C GLN A 403 12.31 -24.53 -18.09
N LEU A 404 11.99 -23.48 -18.85
CA LEU A 404 11.11 -22.39 -18.48
C LEU A 404 9.86 -22.38 -19.37
N TRP A 405 8.68 -22.26 -18.79
CA TRP A 405 7.43 -21.94 -19.46
C TRP A 405 6.93 -20.62 -18.88
N ILE A 406 6.60 -19.65 -19.73
CA ILE A 406 5.92 -18.42 -19.32
C ILE A 406 4.53 -18.44 -19.97
N ALA A 407 3.49 -18.31 -19.15
CA ALA A 407 2.09 -18.35 -19.56
C ALA A 407 1.40 -17.03 -19.20
N GLY A 408 0.38 -16.66 -19.99
CA GLY A 408 -0.54 -15.56 -19.71
C GLY A 408 -1.92 -16.05 -19.33
N PHE A 409 -2.86 -15.13 -19.07
CA PHE A 409 -4.27 -15.43 -18.81
C PHE A 409 -4.49 -16.33 -17.57
N ASN A 410 -3.63 -16.20 -16.55
CA ASN A 410 -3.63 -17.04 -15.35
C ASN A 410 -4.26 -16.36 -14.13
N ASN A 411 -5.06 -17.11 -13.36
CA ASN A 411 -5.73 -16.72 -12.11
C ASN A 411 -6.74 -15.57 -12.21
N ASP A 412 -6.45 -14.53 -12.99
CA ASP A 412 -7.27 -13.33 -13.14
C ASP A 412 -7.04 -12.68 -14.52
N CYS A 413 -8.06 -11.99 -15.04
CA CYS A 413 -8.11 -11.50 -16.42
C CYS A 413 -8.86 -10.16 -16.49
N PHE A 414 -8.15 -9.10 -16.09
CA PHE A 414 -8.69 -7.74 -15.91
C PHE A 414 -8.47 -6.80 -17.11
N GLY A 415 -7.76 -7.25 -18.14
CA GLY A 415 -7.38 -6.46 -19.32
C GLY A 415 -5.94 -6.74 -19.75
N TYR A 416 -5.33 -5.82 -20.48
CA TYR A 416 -3.98 -5.98 -21.02
C TYR A 416 -2.89 -5.74 -19.98
N LEU A 417 -1.84 -6.57 -20.00
CA LEU A 417 -0.61 -6.37 -19.23
C LEU A 417 0.53 -6.00 -20.18
N PRO A 418 0.76 -4.69 -20.44
CA PRO A 418 1.78 -4.20 -21.36
C PRO A 418 3.18 -4.20 -20.74
N THR A 419 4.20 -4.10 -21.58
CA THR A 419 5.55 -3.67 -21.21
C THR A 419 5.65 -2.15 -21.15
N ALA A 420 6.67 -1.63 -20.46
CA ALA A 420 6.98 -0.21 -20.41
C ALA A 420 7.19 0.40 -21.81
N ARG A 421 7.67 -0.41 -22.78
CA ARG A 421 7.72 -0.02 -24.19
C ARG A 421 6.31 0.16 -24.78
N ILE A 422 5.42 -0.81 -24.60
CA ILE A 422 4.06 -0.74 -25.15
C ILE A 422 3.22 0.38 -24.49
N VAL A 423 3.43 0.67 -23.21
CA VAL A 423 2.84 1.87 -22.55
C VAL A 423 3.27 3.17 -23.24
N ARG A 424 4.52 3.28 -23.71
CA ARG A 424 5.02 4.46 -24.45
C ARG A 424 4.60 4.51 -25.92
N GLU A 425 4.41 3.36 -26.56
CA GLU A 425 3.96 3.25 -27.96
C GLU A 425 2.44 3.45 -28.13
N GLY A 426 1.66 3.26 -27.07
CA GLY A 426 0.19 3.23 -27.14
C GLY A 426 -0.33 2.03 -27.93
N GLY A 427 -1.50 2.19 -28.55
CA GLY A 427 -2.22 1.14 -29.27
C GLY A 427 -3.14 0.31 -28.37
N HIS A 428 -3.75 -0.72 -28.94
CA HIS A 428 -4.84 -1.46 -28.29
C HIS A 428 -4.40 -2.18 -27.00
N GLU A 429 -3.18 -2.70 -26.95
CA GLU A 429 -2.63 -3.43 -25.80
C GLU A 429 -2.14 -2.50 -24.67
N ALA A 430 -2.15 -1.17 -24.86
CA ALA A 430 -1.75 -0.20 -23.84
C ALA A 430 -2.92 0.21 -22.91
N ILE A 431 -4.17 -0.20 -23.20
CA ILE A 431 -5.36 0.26 -22.47
C ILE A 431 -5.50 -0.27 -21.04
N GLY A 432 -4.64 -1.20 -20.62
CA GLY A 432 -4.52 -1.67 -19.24
C GLY A 432 -5.77 -2.39 -18.71
N VAL A 433 -6.19 -2.02 -17.50
CA VAL A 433 -7.35 -2.55 -16.78
C VAL A 433 -8.64 -2.01 -17.38
N THR A 434 -9.62 -2.88 -17.62
CA THR A 434 -10.75 -2.60 -18.53
C THR A 434 -12.13 -2.99 -17.99
N LEU A 435 -13.16 -2.15 -18.22
CA LEU A 435 -14.56 -2.60 -18.20
C LEU A 435 -14.87 -3.35 -19.51
N TRP A 436 -14.30 -4.54 -19.66
CA TRP A 436 -14.98 -5.62 -20.37
C TRP A 436 -16.25 -6.03 -19.57
N ILE A 437 -17.10 -6.90 -20.13
CA ILE A 437 -18.44 -7.20 -19.60
C ILE A 437 -18.39 -7.93 -18.24
N TRP A 438 -18.12 -7.22 -17.17
CA TRP A 438 -17.83 -7.78 -15.87
C TRP A 438 -18.49 -6.93 -14.78
N SER A 439 -18.86 -7.57 -13.67
CA SER A 439 -19.95 -7.11 -12.79
C SER A 439 -19.70 -5.77 -12.08
N GLN A 440 -20.74 -5.20 -11.47
CA GLN A 440 -20.70 -4.01 -10.58
C GLN A 440 -19.51 -3.99 -9.61
N ALA A 441 -19.06 -5.17 -9.17
CA ALA A 441 -17.83 -5.33 -8.40
C ALA A 441 -16.61 -4.69 -9.08
N CYS A 442 -16.41 -4.98 -10.36
CA CYS A 442 -15.30 -4.51 -11.19
C CYS A 442 -15.60 -3.18 -11.91
N GLN A 443 -16.82 -2.60 -11.83
CA GLN A 443 -17.18 -1.39 -12.61
C GLN A 443 -16.42 -0.10 -12.23
N ARG A 444 -15.48 -0.17 -11.27
CA ARG A 444 -14.52 0.91 -10.96
C ARG A 444 -13.09 0.60 -11.47
N GLN A 445 -12.80 -0.65 -11.84
CA GLN A 445 -11.51 -1.16 -12.34
C GLN A 445 -11.24 -0.71 -13.80
N VAL A 446 -10.85 0.55 -14.01
CA VAL A 446 -10.44 1.09 -15.34
C VAL A 446 -9.23 2.00 -15.27
N GLY A 447 -8.11 1.55 -15.85
CA GLY A 447 -6.81 2.18 -15.70
C GLY A 447 -5.76 1.82 -16.74
N PHE A 448 -5.11 2.83 -17.30
CA PHE A 448 -3.85 2.65 -18.02
C PHE A 448 -2.77 2.23 -17.01
N PHE A 449 -2.00 1.18 -17.30
CA PHE A 449 -0.88 0.78 -16.46
C PHE A 449 0.27 1.79 -16.57
N ALA A 450 0.91 2.10 -15.45
CA ALA A 450 2.11 2.93 -15.42
C ALA A 450 3.35 2.08 -15.82
N PRO A 451 4.41 2.67 -16.42
CA PRO A 451 5.55 1.92 -16.94
C PRO A 451 6.26 1.00 -15.94
N GLU A 452 6.18 1.32 -14.65
CA GLU A 452 6.82 0.62 -13.52
C GLU A 452 6.29 -0.80 -13.32
N VAL A 453 5.13 -1.12 -13.89
CA VAL A 453 4.53 -2.48 -13.89
C VAL A 453 5.50 -3.54 -14.44
N GLU A 454 6.27 -3.20 -15.48
CA GLU A 454 7.26 -4.12 -16.05
C GLU A 454 8.30 -4.54 -15.01
N GLU A 455 8.88 -3.58 -14.27
CA GLU A 455 9.88 -3.87 -13.25
C GLU A 455 9.27 -4.65 -12.07
N ILE A 456 8.05 -4.31 -11.66
CA ILE A 456 7.33 -5.01 -10.58
C ILE A 456 7.07 -6.48 -10.94
N ILE A 457 6.68 -6.78 -12.18
CA ILE A 457 6.53 -8.15 -12.68
C ILE A 457 7.89 -8.87 -12.68
N LEU A 458 8.92 -8.31 -13.34
CA LEU A 458 10.25 -8.96 -13.44
C LEU A 458 10.87 -9.23 -12.07
N ARG A 459 10.84 -8.23 -11.17
CA ARG A 459 11.38 -8.31 -9.80
C ARG A 459 10.62 -9.32 -8.94
N THR A 460 9.29 -9.36 -9.05
CA THR A 460 8.49 -10.31 -8.25
C THR A 460 8.58 -11.73 -8.79
N THR A 461 8.53 -11.94 -10.11
CA THR A 461 8.76 -13.27 -10.70
C THR A 461 10.15 -13.81 -10.35
N SER A 462 11.19 -12.96 -10.35
CA SER A 462 12.53 -13.35 -9.90
C SER A 462 12.56 -13.83 -8.45
N THR A 463 11.81 -13.15 -7.58
CA THR A 463 11.69 -13.48 -6.16
C THR A 463 10.93 -14.81 -5.97
N LEU A 464 9.76 -14.94 -6.59
CA LEU A 464 8.93 -16.16 -6.58
C LEU A 464 9.66 -17.37 -7.19
N ALA A 465 10.46 -17.17 -8.24
CA ALA A 465 11.25 -18.24 -8.84
C ALA A 465 12.33 -18.77 -7.89
N ARG A 466 13.01 -17.88 -7.14
CA ARG A 466 13.97 -18.28 -6.09
C ARG A 466 13.27 -18.99 -4.93
N GLU A 467 12.12 -18.49 -4.49
CA GLU A 467 11.29 -19.11 -3.44
C GLU A 467 10.76 -20.49 -3.86
N ALA A 468 10.45 -20.69 -5.14
CA ALA A 468 10.10 -21.99 -5.72
C ALA A 468 11.33 -22.91 -5.96
N GLY A 469 12.56 -22.44 -5.69
CA GLY A 469 13.78 -23.23 -5.84
C GLY A 469 14.37 -23.28 -7.26
N ARG A 470 13.96 -22.40 -8.19
CA ARG A 470 14.65 -22.27 -9.49
C ARG A 470 16.04 -21.67 -9.29
N PRO A 471 17.11 -22.26 -9.87
CA PRO A 471 18.40 -21.59 -9.96
C PRO A 471 18.30 -20.35 -10.86
N VAL A 472 18.43 -19.16 -10.27
CA VAL A 472 18.43 -17.87 -11.00
C VAL A 472 19.88 -17.36 -11.13
N PRO A 473 20.34 -16.92 -12.31
CA PRO A 473 21.70 -16.41 -12.48
C PRO A 473 22.01 -15.21 -11.57
N ALA A 474 23.21 -15.19 -10.99
CA ALA A 474 23.63 -14.19 -9.99
C ALA A 474 23.95 -12.79 -10.58
N THR A 475 23.87 -12.62 -11.90
CA THR A 475 24.47 -11.48 -12.62
C THR A 475 23.50 -10.67 -13.48
N VAL A 476 22.19 -10.94 -13.44
CA VAL A 476 21.19 -10.11 -14.14
C VAL A 476 20.77 -8.95 -13.25
N GLN A 477 21.56 -7.87 -13.29
CA GLN A 477 21.02 -6.54 -12.96
C GLN A 477 19.97 -6.19 -14.04
N PRO A 478 18.79 -5.65 -13.68
CA PRO A 478 17.91 -5.01 -14.65
C PRO A 478 18.69 -3.91 -15.37
N ALA A 479 18.64 -3.88 -16.70
CA ALA A 479 19.34 -2.86 -17.47
C ALA A 479 18.79 -1.48 -17.10
N THR A 480 19.66 -0.57 -16.66
CA THR A 480 19.29 0.81 -16.33
C THR A 480 18.82 1.53 -17.60
N VAL A 481 17.51 1.55 -17.82
CA VAL A 481 16.86 2.39 -18.82
C VAL A 481 17.15 3.84 -18.44
N GLN A 482 17.93 4.54 -19.26
CA GLN A 482 18.14 5.97 -19.06
C GLN A 482 16.79 6.71 -19.12
N PRO A 483 16.56 7.74 -18.30
CA PRO A 483 15.35 8.55 -18.37
C PRO A 483 15.35 9.33 -19.71
N ALA A 484 14.74 8.74 -20.73
CA ALA A 484 14.54 9.39 -22.01
C ALA A 484 13.58 10.56 -21.83
N THR A 485 14.00 11.76 -22.23
CA THR A 485 13.20 12.98 -22.15
C THR A 485 11.98 12.87 -23.07
N VAL A 486 10.82 12.56 -22.50
CA VAL A 486 9.53 12.61 -23.20
C VAL A 486 9.08 14.06 -23.23
N GLN A 487 8.96 14.65 -24.44
CA GLN A 487 8.28 15.93 -24.60
C GLN A 487 6.78 15.75 -24.35
N PRO A 488 6.09 16.73 -23.73
CA PRO A 488 4.68 16.59 -23.39
C PRO A 488 3.78 16.65 -24.63
N ASP A 489 3.01 15.60 -24.85
CA ASP A 489 1.79 15.61 -25.67
C ASP A 489 0.68 14.79 -24.96
N ALA A 490 -0.59 15.05 -25.27
CA ALA A 490 -1.64 15.07 -24.24
C ALA A 490 -2.38 13.75 -23.84
N GLY A 491 -2.02 13.16 -22.68
CA GLY A 491 -2.90 12.96 -21.50
C GLY A 491 -3.79 11.68 -21.27
N GLY A 492 -4.11 11.37 -19.99
CA GLY A 492 -5.41 10.80 -19.52
C GLY A 492 -5.49 9.87 -18.27
N ARG A 493 -6.21 10.22 -17.17
CA ARG A 493 -6.29 9.40 -15.89
C ARG A 493 -6.68 7.93 -16.09
N GLY A 494 -6.11 6.99 -15.32
CA GLY A 494 -6.93 6.16 -14.40
C GLY A 494 -6.37 4.84 -13.83
N PHE A 495 -7.20 3.96 -13.20
CA PHE A 495 -7.27 3.49 -11.76
C PHE A 495 -8.06 2.13 -11.42
N SER A 496 -8.31 1.70 -10.13
CA SER A 496 -9.64 1.02 -9.77
C SER A 496 -9.94 -0.28 -8.93
N GLY A 497 -9.18 -0.92 -8.01
CA GLY A 497 -9.69 -2.11 -7.22
C GLY A 497 -10.85 -1.85 -6.19
N GLU A 498 -11.58 -2.79 -5.51
CA GLU A 498 -11.79 -4.28 -5.49
C GLU A 498 -13.03 -4.64 -4.59
N PRO A 499 -13.87 -5.69 -4.87
CA PRO A 499 -14.76 -6.30 -3.83
C PRO A 499 -15.32 -7.79 -3.97
N ALA A 500 -14.96 -8.69 -3.04
CA ALA A 500 -15.82 -9.29 -1.97
C ALA A 500 -16.82 -10.53 -2.08
N ALA A 501 -17.19 -11.00 -0.86
CA ALA A 501 -18.33 -11.86 -0.39
C ALA A 501 -18.05 -13.38 -0.13
N GLY A 502 -18.78 -14.13 0.75
CA GLY A 502 -20.07 -13.84 1.44
C GLY A 502 -20.45 -14.72 2.69
N PRO A 503 -21.75 -15.05 2.93
CA PRO A 503 -22.36 -15.54 4.22
C PRO A 503 -22.63 -17.07 4.29
N PRO A 504 -23.32 -17.70 5.30
CA PRO A 504 -24.05 -17.25 6.53
C PRO A 504 -23.58 -18.02 7.83
N ARG A 505 -24.24 -18.22 9.01
CA ARG A 505 -25.47 -17.85 9.81
C ARG A 505 -25.13 -18.18 11.31
N GLY A 506 -25.88 -18.04 12.42
CA GLY A 506 -27.25 -17.66 12.90
C GLY A 506 -27.33 -18.10 14.41
N ASP A 507 -28.28 -17.79 15.31
CA ASP A 507 -29.59 -17.10 15.31
C ASP A 507 -29.88 -16.42 16.70
N SER A 508 -31.06 -16.56 17.33
CA SER A 508 -31.58 -15.78 18.50
C SER A 508 -31.46 -16.44 19.90
N GLY A 509 -31.50 -15.69 21.03
CA GLY A 509 -31.43 -14.23 21.20
C GLY A 509 -31.85 -13.74 22.61
N ASP A 510 -31.25 -12.62 23.06
CA ASP A 510 -31.70 -11.77 24.19
C ASP A 510 -31.15 -10.33 23.96
N ALA A 511 -31.40 -9.37 24.87
CA ALA A 511 -31.26 -7.92 24.60
C ALA A 511 -29.82 -7.32 24.52
N GLU A 512 -28.97 -7.81 23.60
CA GLU A 512 -27.61 -7.29 23.34
C GLU A 512 -27.38 -6.91 21.85
N ALA A 513 -26.21 -6.29 21.58
CA ALA A 513 -25.62 -6.02 20.26
C ALA A 513 -26.38 -5.09 19.26
N ALA A 514 -26.19 -3.76 19.43
CA ALA A 514 -26.57 -2.77 18.41
C ALA A 514 -25.56 -2.60 17.24
N CYS A 515 -24.30 -3.03 17.43
CA CYS A 515 -23.19 -2.80 16.48
C CYS A 515 -22.75 -4.05 15.68
N ALA A 516 -23.46 -5.19 15.81
CA ALA A 516 -23.13 -6.45 15.12
C ALA A 516 -24.28 -6.99 14.23
N GLY A 517 -25.28 -6.16 13.93
CA GLY A 517 -26.39 -6.50 13.04
C GLY A 517 -26.02 -6.44 11.55
N PRO A 518 -26.90 -6.92 10.65
CA PRO A 518 -26.79 -6.62 9.22
C PRO A 518 -26.85 -5.10 8.98
N PRO A 519 -26.19 -4.58 7.93
CA PRO A 519 -26.12 -3.14 7.68
C PRO A 519 -27.52 -2.54 7.50
N TYR A 520 -27.77 -1.42 8.18
CA TYR A 520 -28.99 -0.66 8.02
C TYR A 520 -29.09 -0.11 6.59
N ALA A 521 -30.27 -0.23 5.97
CA ALA A 521 -30.60 0.58 4.81
C ALA A 521 -30.52 2.07 5.20
N VAL A 522 -29.96 2.91 4.34
CA VAL A 522 -29.72 4.34 4.63
C VAL A 522 -30.73 5.23 3.91
N ARG A 523 -31.29 6.20 4.64
CA ARG A 523 -32.03 7.34 4.09
C ARG A 523 -31.11 8.55 4.06
N VAL A 524 -31.09 9.24 2.93
CA VAL A 524 -30.39 10.51 2.74
C VAL A 524 -31.42 11.63 2.63
N GLU A 525 -31.26 12.68 3.44
CA GLU A 525 -32.09 13.89 3.43
C GLU A 525 -31.20 15.07 3.02
N LYS A 526 -31.47 15.67 1.86
CA LYS A 526 -30.58 16.66 1.25
C LYS A 526 -31.00 18.11 1.52
N ASN A 527 -30.02 19.01 1.59
CA ASN A 527 -30.23 20.45 1.81
C ASN A 527 -31.12 20.79 3.03
N VAL A 528 -31.02 19.99 4.09
CA VAL A 528 -31.72 20.23 5.35
C VAL A 528 -31.28 21.57 5.92
N ARG A 529 -32.26 22.39 6.32
CA ARG A 529 -32.06 23.75 6.80
C ARG A 529 -31.83 23.74 8.31
N ILE A 530 -30.62 24.07 8.74
CA ILE A 530 -30.22 24.15 10.15
C ILE A 530 -30.15 25.64 10.55
N PRO A 531 -31.10 26.17 11.34
CA PRO A 531 -31.07 27.55 11.79
C PRO A 531 -30.04 27.75 12.92
N LEU A 532 -29.26 28.82 12.82
CA LEU A 532 -28.29 29.24 13.83
C LEU A 532 -28.87 30.33 14.75
N ARG A 533 -28.18 30.62 15.87
CA ARG A 533 -28.63 31.58 16.89
C ARG A 533 -28.90 33.01 16.39
N ASP A 534 -28.28 33.41 15.29
CA ASP A 534 -28.40 34.73 14.67
C ASP A 534 -29.42 34.78 13.52
N GLY A 535 -30.13 33.68 13.27
CA GLY A 535 -31.16 33.57 12.23
C GLY A 535 -30.63 33.21 10.84
N VAL A 536 -29.32 33.05 10.67
CA VAL A 536 -28.71 32.52 9.45
C VAL A 536 -28.91 31.00 9.38
N THR A 537 -29.16 30.48 8.19
CA THR A 537 -29.50 29.06 7.98
C THR A 537 -28.42 28.33 7.17
N LEU A 538 -27.85 27.26 7.74
CA LEU A 538 -26.93 26.38 7.02
C LEU A 538 -27.67 25.29 6.23
N ALA A 539 -27.06 24.83 5.14
CA ALA A 539 -27.48 23.64 4.40
C ALA A 539 -26.66 22.42 4.80
N ALA A 540 -27.32 21.32 5.15
CA ALA A 540 -26.68 20.04 5.43
C ALA A 540 -27.33 18.86 4.70
N ASP A 541 -26.52 17.88 4.28
CA ASP A 541 -26.99 16.56 3.85
C ASP A 541 -26.88 15.57 5.02
N ILE A 542 -27.95 14.85 5.33
CA ILE A 542 -28.06 13.95 6.49
C ILE A 542 -28.23 12.50 6.03
N TRP A 543 -27.28 11.64 6.38
CA TRP A 543 -27.24 10.22 6.06
C TRP A 543 -27.52 9.40 7.33
N ARG A 544 -28.61 8.64 7.37
CA ARG A 544 -29.05 7.93 8.60
C ARG A 544 -29.72 6.58 8.33
N PRO A 545 -29.76 5.67 9.32
CA PRO A 545 -30.60 4.47 9.24
C PRO A 545 -32.06 4.78 8.86
N ALA A 546 -32.61 3.98 7.94
CA ALA A 546 -33.95 4.10 7.40
C ALA A 546 -35.03 3.42 8.27
N CYS A 547 -34.83 3.40 9.58
CA CYS A 547 -35.72 2.80 10.57
C CYS A 547 -36.04 3.79 11.72
N ALA A 548 -36.96 3.41 12.60
CA ALA A 548 -37.20 4.15 13.84
C ALA A 548 -36.13 3.79 14.89
N GLY A 549 -35.66 4.79 15.64
CA GLY A 549 -34.63 4.63 16.66
C GLY A 549 -33.91 5.94 16.95
N GLN A 550 -33.14 5.98 18.04
CA GLN A 550 -32.18 7.04 18.34
C GLN A 550 -30.76 6.49 18.21
N PHE A 551 -29.92 7.22 17.49
CA PHE A 551 -28.61 6.78 17.04
C PHE A 551 -27.51 7.79 17.40
N PRO A 552 -26.24 7.37 17.55
CA PRO A 552 -25.11 8.28 17.66
C PRO A 552 -24.95 9.10 16.37
N ALA A 553 -24.62 10.39 16.50
CA ALA A 553 -24.42 11.27 15.37
C ALA A 553 -22.93 11.55 15.11
N LEU A 554 -22.58 11.76 13.84
CA LEU A 554 -21.24 12.12 13.38
C LEU A 554 -21.33 13.36 12.48
N LEU A 555 -20.75 14.48 12.94
CA LEU A 555 -20.85 15.77 12.26
C LEU A 555 -19.55 16.14 11.54
N GLN A 556 -19.67 16.57 10.29
CA GLN A 556 -18.65 17.33 9.56
C GLN A 556 -19.21 18.71 9.24
N VAL A 557 -18.45 19.77 9.55
CA VAL A 557 -18.73 21.15 9.12
C VAL A 557 -17.58 21.60 8.22
N SER A 558 -17.92 22.03 7.00
CA SER A 558 -17.01 22.10 5.86
C SER A 558 -17.29 23.33 4.99
N TYR A 559 -16.25 24.08 4.60
CA TYR A 559 -16.40 25.11 3.56
C TYR A 559 -16.38 24.51 2.14
N TYR A 560 -15.82 23.31 1.99
CA TYR A 560 -15.90 22.51 0.78
C TYR A 560 -17.30 21.90 0.64
N VAL A 561 -17.86 21.89 -0.57
CA VAL A 561 -19.06 21.08 -0.89
C VAL A 561 -18.62 19.64 -1.12
N THR A 562 -18.55 18.85 -0.04
CA THR A 562 -18.06 17.46 -0.09
C THR A 562 -19.12 16.47 -0.56
N GLY A 563 -18.70 15.42 -1.27
CA GLY A 563 -19.47 14.17 -1.40
C GLY A 563 -19.63 13.44 -0.05
N PRO A 564 -20.24 12.23 -0.03
CA PRO A 564 -20.56 11.55 1.23
C PRO A 564 -19.34 11.18 2.08
N GLY A 565 -18.23 10.78 1.45
CA GLY A 565 -17.00 10.41 2.17
C GLY A 565 -17.26 9.33 3.21
N LEU A 566 -16.86 9.58 4.47
CA LEU A 566 -17.08 8.67 5.59
C LEU A 566 -18.57 8.44 5.94
N ALA A 567 -19.51 9.26 5.47
CA ALA A 567 -20.93 9.04 5.69
C ALA A 567 -21.45 7.75 5.02
N GLU A 568 -20.92 7.40 3.84
CA GLU A 568 -21.32 6.22 3.07
C GLU A 568 -21.01 4.89 3.79
N PRO A 569 -19.79 4.66 4.34
CA PRO A 569 -19.51 3.44 5.12
C PRO A 569 -20.01 3.49 6.58
N LEU A 570 -20.21 4.66 7.20
CA LEU A 570 -20.59 4.75 8.62
C LEU A 570 -22.11 4.77 8.84
N ALA A 571 -22.91 5.39 7.96
CA ALA A 571 -24.37 5.41 8.14
C ALA A 571 -25.05 4.01 8.14
N PRO A 572 -24.62 3.03 7.31
CA PRO A 572 -25.13 1.65 7.39
C PRO A 572 -24.79 0.92 8.70
N ARG A 573 -23.85 1.44 9.50
CA ARG A 573 -23.40 0.86 10.78
C ARG A 573 -24.15 1.44 11.99
N GLY A 574 -25.21 2.22 11.77
CA GLY A 574 -26.02 2.79 12.86
C GLY A 574 -25.64 4.21 13.26
N TYR A 575 -24.77 4.90 12.51
CA TYR A 575 -24.45 6.32 12.74
C TYR A 575 -25.36 7.25 11.93
N VAL A 576 -25.65 8.43 12.46
CA VAL A 576 -26.24 9.52 11.66
C VAL A 576 -25.17 10.52 11.27
N CYS A 577 -24.75 10.49 10.01
CA CYS A 577 -23.71 11.37 9.49
C CYS A 577 -24.34 12.65 8.93
N VAL A 578 -23.91 13.80 9.46
CA VAL A 578 -24.41 15.14 9.09
C VAL A 578 -23.28 15.90 8.40
N LEU A 579 -23.48 16.26 7.15
CA LEU A 579 -22.51 16.96 6.31
C LEU A 579 -23.00 18.40 6.09
N ALA A 580 -22.60 19.33 6.97
CA ALA A 580 -23.03 20.72 6.93
C ALA A 580 -22.03 21.62 6.19
N ASN A 581 -22.53 22.49 5.33
CA ASN A 581 -21.73 23.53 4.67
C ASN A 581 -21.57 24.72 5.63
N SER A 582 -20.35 25.27 5.77
CA SER A 582 -20.10 26.51 6.52
C SER A 582 -21.01 27.66 6.04
N ARG A 583 -21.19 28.66 6.91
CA ARG A 583 -21.82 29.95 6.56
C ARG A 583 -21.27 30.49 5.23
N GLY A 584 -22.16 30.94 4.35
CA GLY A 584 -21.83 31.45 3.01
C GLY A 584 -21.24 30.44 2.02
N ARG A 585 -21.39 29.12 2.24
CA ARG A 585 -20.86 28.05 1.38
C ARG A 585 -21.93 27.05 0.96
N GLY A 586 -21.79 26.48 -0.23
CA GLY A 586 -22.75 25.53 -0.78
C GLY A 586 -24.16 26.15 -0.85
N GLY A 587 -25.10 25.60 -0.08
CA GLY A 587 -26.46 26.15 0.08
C GLY A 587 -26.69 26.97 1.36
N SER A 588 -25.65 27.24 2.16
CA SER A 588 -25.75 28.00 3.42
C SER A 588 -25.85 29.50 3.20
N GLU A 589 -26.64 30.17 4.04
CA GLU A 589 -26.79 31.63 4.08
C GLU A 589 -25.59 32.33 4.75
N GLY A 590 -25.57 33.66 4.68
CA GLY A 590 -24.55 34.53 5.29
C GLY A 590 -23.28 34.68 4.45
N ASP A 591 -22.32 35.42 4.99
CA ASP A 591 -20.98 35.58 4.39
C ASP A 591 -19.99 34.59 5.01
N TRP A 592 -19.19 33.91 4.18
CA TRP A 592 -18.10 33.06 4.66
C TRP A 592 -16.88 33.91 4.97
N ASP A 593 -16.37 33.87 6.21
CA ASP A 593 -15.07 34.41 6.60
C ASP A 593 -14.33 33.34 7.41
N PRO A 594 -13.21 32.78 6.90
CA PRO A 594 -12.69 31.51 7.37
C PRO A 594 -12.32 31.54 8.84
N TYR A 595 -12.91 30.61 9.60
CA TYR A 595 -12.64 30.37 11.01
C TYR A 595 -13.14 31.45 11.98
N VAL A 596 -13.77 32.52 11.48
CA VAL A 596 -14.30 33.61 12.32
C VAL A 596 -15.67 33.24 12.91
N HIS A 597 -16.52 32.56 12.14
CA HIS A 597 -17.85 32.14 12.59
C HIS A 597 -17.91 30.67 13.02
N GLU A 598 -17.06 29.82 12.42
CA GLU A 598 -17.05 28.36 12.63
C GLU A 598 -17.14 27.90 14.10
N PRO A 599 -16.44 28.46 15.12
CA PRO A 599 -16.59 27.99 16.50
C PRO A 599 -18.03 28.00 17.01
N GLN A 600 -18.77 29.08 16.74
CA GLN A 600 -20.13 29.26 17.24
C GLN A 600 -21.16 28.58 16.34
N ASP A 601 -20.95 28.61 15.02
CA ASP A 601 -21.80 27.91 14.05
C ASP A 601 -21.72 26.38 14.26
N VAL A 602 -20.53 25.82 14.46
CA VAL A 602 -20.32 24.40 14.79
C VAL A 602 -20.99 24.04 16.13
N PHE A 603 -20.90 24.90 17.15
CA PHE A 603 -21.59 24.68 18.43
C PHE A 603 -23.12 24.62 18.25
N ASP A 604 -23.70 25.53 17.45
CA ASP A 604 -25.14 25.55 17.18
C ASP A 604 -25.58 24.31 16.39
N VAL A 605 -24.80 23.87 15.39
CA VAL A 605 -25.08 22.63 14.67
C VAL A 605 -24.97 21.40 15.59
N GLN A 606 -23.97 21.32 16.48
CA GLN A 606 -23.86 20.26 17.48
C GLN A 606 -25.10 20.23 18.41
N GLN A 607 -25.57 21.38 18.89
CA GLN A 607 -26.81 21.49 19.69
C GLN A 607 -28.04 21.02 18.89
N TRP A 608 -28.20 21.52 17.66
CA TRP A 608 -29.33 21.18 16.80
C TRP A 608 -29.37 19.68 16.49
N VAL A 609 -28.23 19.07 16.14
CA VAL A 609 -28.08 17.63 15.87
C VAL A 609 -28.44 16.81 17.10
N ALA A 610 -27.97 17.19 18.28
CA ALA A 610 -28.26 16.47 19.52
C ALA A 610 -29.74 16.47 19.91
N GLN A 611 -30.50 17.48 19.48
CA GLN A 611 -31.94 17.64 19.78
C GLN A 611 -32.85 16.95 18.75
N GLN A 612 -32.31 16.36 17.67
CA GLN A 612 -33.13 15.69 16.66
C GLN A 612 -33.71 14.35 17.18
N PRO A 613 -34.94 13.98 16.79
CA PRO A 613 -35.61 12.77 17.31
C PRO A 613 -34.96 11.44 16.86
N TRP A 614 -34.03 11.48 15.90
CA TRP A 614 -33.20 10.35 15.47
C TRP A 614 -31.84 10.29 16.18
N CYS A 615 -31.48 11.29 16.99
CA CYS A 615 -30.21 11.37 17.70
C CYS A 615 -30.36 10.85 19.13
N ASN A 616 -29.36 10.15 19.66
CA ASN A 616 -29.29 9.75 21.08
C ASN A 616 -28.64 10.81 21.99
N GLY A 617 -28.39 12.02 21.47
CA GLY A 617 -27.75 13.12 22.19
C GLY A 617 -26.22 13.04 22.28
N ARG A 618 -25.57 12.05 21.64
CA ARG A 618 -24.10 11.92 21.56
C ARG A 618 -23.64 12.23 20.14
N VAL A 619 -22.84 13.28 19.99
CA VAL A 619 -22.30 13.76 18.70
C VAL A 619 -20.78 13.57 18.72
N GLY A 620 -20.25 12.80 17.78
CA GLY A 620 -18.84 12.83 17.41
C GLY A 620 -18.62 13.71 16.18
N MET A 621 -17.36 13.97 15.84
CA MET A 621 -17.00 14.63 14.57
C MET A 621 -15.86 13.91 13.83
N PHE A 622 -15.80 14.14 12.51
CA PHE A 622 -14.72 13.71 11.61
C PHE A 622 -14.40 14.80 10.59
N GLY A 623 -13.22 14.69 9.97
CA GLY A 623 -12.83 15.57 8.87
C GLY A 623 -11.32 15.74 8.77
N GLN A 624 -10.89 16.21 7.59
CA GLN A 624 -9.49 16.45 7.24
C GLN A 624 -9.22 17.95 7.03
N SER A 625 -8.00 18.41 7.32
CA SER A 625 -7.52 19.77 7.00
C SER A 625 -8.41 20.86 7.63
N TYR A 626 -9.10 21.68 6.85
CA TYR A 626 -10.10 22.63 7.36
C TYR A 626 -11.16 21.95 8.25
N ASN A 627 -11.63 20.76 7.83
CA ASN A 627 -12.64 19.98 8.54
C ASN A 627 -12.07 19.27 9.78
N ALA A 628 -10.74 19.29 9.98
CA ALA A 628 -10.10 18.93 11.24
C ALA A 628 -10.03 20.13 12.19
N PHE A 629 -9.83 21.35 11.68
CA PHE A 629 -9.84 22.54 12.55
C PHE A 629 -11.24 22.90 13.05
N THR A 630 -12.29 22.76 12.24
CA THR A 630 -13.69 23.01 12.68
C THR A 630 -14.11 22.14 13.87
N GLN A 631 -13.55 20.93 14.00
CA GLN A 631 -13.72 20.08 15.17
C GLN A 631 -13.11 20.74 16.42
N ILE A 632 -11.79 20.91 16.42
CA ILE A 632 -11.05 21.31 17.62
C ILE A 632 -11.30 22.77 18.02
N MET A 633 -11.54 23.68 17.07
CA MET A 633 -11.80 25.09 17.36
C MET A 633 -13.13 25.34 18.10
N SER A 634 -14.11 24.42 17.95
CA SER A 634 -15.37 24.46 18.68
C SER A 634 -15.25 23.87 20.10
N ALA A 635 -14.28 22.98 20.32
CA ALA A 635 -14.17 22.18 21.54
C ALA A 635 -14.00 22.99 22.85
N PRO A 636 -13.32 24.16 22.90
CA PRO A 636 -13.27 25.03 24.08
C PRO A 636 -14.63 25.56 24.54
N LEU A 637 -15.64 25.60 23.66
CA LEU A 637 -17.01 25.98 24.04
C LEU A 637 -17.73 24.88 24.84
N ALA A 638 -17.10 23.71 25.02
CA ALA A 638 -17.49 22.66 25.95
C ALA A 638 -18.96 22.20 25.82
N ASN A 639 -19.43 22.05 24.57
CA ASN A 639 -20.77 21.54 24.28
C ASN A 639 -20.98 20.16 24.94
N PRO A 640 -21.99 19.97 25.81
CA PRO A 640 -22.21 18.70 26.52
C PRO A 640 -22.52 17.52 25.59
N HIS A 641 -22.90 17.79 24.34
CA HIS A 641 -23.19 16.77 23.33
C HIS A 641 -22.00 16.36 22.47
N PHE A 642 -20.86 17.06 22.55
CA PHE A 642 -19.68 16.80 21.71
C PHE A 642 -18.70 15.85 22.40
N VAL A 643 -18.84 14.55 22.10
CA VAL A 643 -18.27 13.46 22.91
C VAL A 643 -16.90 12.96 22.43
N CYS A 644 -16.58 13.07 21.13
CA CYS A 644 -15.25 12.74 20.59
C CYS A 644 -15.01 13.34 19.20
N MET A 645 -13.75 13.43 18.78
CA MET A 645 -13.37 13.93 17.45
C MET A 645 -12.26 13.10 16.78
N VAL A 646 -12.22 13.10 15.45
CA VAL A 646 -11.12 12.54 14.63
C VAL A 646 -10.64 13.61 13.64
N PRO A 647 -9.80 14.55 14.10
CA PRO A 647 -9.14 15.54 13.26
C PRO A 647 -7.94 14.95 12.51
N VAL A 648 -8.05 14.83 11.19
CA VAL A 648 -6.95 14.43 10.30
C VAL A 648 -6.27 15.68 9.73
N GLU A 649 -4.96 15.82 9.89
CA GLU A 649 -4.15 16.94 9.38
C GLU A 649 -4.69 18.29 9.90
N GLY A 650 -4.91 18.40 11.21
CA GLY A 650 -5.49 19.58 11.87
C GLY A 650 -4.47 20.58 12.42
N GLN A 651 -4.91 21.81 12.69
CA GLN A 651 -4.07 22.89 13.26
C GLN A 651 -4.50 23.27 14.70
N GLN A 652 -3.67 23.96 15.50
CA GLN A 652 -4.10 24.59 16.77
C GLN A 652 -4.39 26.09 16.60
N SER A 653 -3.82 26.71 15.56
CA SER A 653 -3.97 28.12 15.25
C SER A 653 -3.88 28.34 13.75
N PHE A 654 -4.81 29.10 13.19
CA PHE A 654 -4.71 29.47 11.77
C PHE A 654 -3.47 30.35 11.50
N PHE A 655 -2.94 31.07 12.50
CA PHE A 655 -1.63 31.73 12.39
C PHE A 655 -0.51 30.72 12.13
N GLY A 656 -0.49 29.59 12.85
CA GLY A 656 0.51 28.51 12.68
C GLY A 656 0.43 27.77 11.33
N HIS A 657 -0.54 28.11 10.48
CA HIS A 657 -0.67 27.63 9.11
C HIS A 657 -0.36 28.73 8.08
N GLN A 658 -0.57 30.01 8.40
CA GLN A 658 -0.24 31.12 7.48
C GLN A 658 1.15 31.73 7.75
N TYR A 659 1.71 31.53 8.95
CA TYR A 659 3.00 32.05 9.42
C TYR A 659 3.73 31.03 10.31
N ASN A 660 4.93 30.60 9.91
CA ASN A 660 5.77 29.71 10.71
C ASN A 660 6.91 30.51 11.31
N ASP A 661 6.97 30.56 12.65
CA ASP A 661 8.07 31.14 13.42
C ASP A 661 8.49 32.57 12.99
N GLY A 662 7.53 33.33 12.44
CA GLY A 662 7.66 34.70 11.94
C GLY A 662 7.43 34.87 10.43
N VAL A 663 7.63 33.80 9.65
CA VAL A 663 7.70 33.88 8.18
C VAL A 663 6.40 33.40 7.52
N LEU A 664 5.87 34.18 6.57
CA LEU A 664 4.65 33.88 5.82
C LEU A 664 4.80 32.58 5.00
N GLN A 665 3.87 31.62 5.15
CA GLN A 665 3.73 30.49 4.23
C GLN A 665 3.10 30.99 2.91
N LEU A 666 3.93 31.50 1.99
CA LEU A 666 3.50 32.24 0.80
C LEU A 666 2.65 31.39 -0.14
N ASN A 667 3.07 30.15 -0.41
CA ASN A 667 2.31 29.18 -1.21
C ASN A 667 0.92 28.95 -0.62
N VAL A 668 0.83 28.72 0.70
CA VAL A 668 -0.41 28.40 1.42
C VAL A 668 -1.38 29.59 1.35
N VAL A 669 -0.88 30.80 1.65
CA VAL A 669 -1.68 32.02 1.71
C VAL A 669 -2.32 32.37 0.36
N PHE A 670 -1.55 32.33 -0.73
CA PHE A 670 -2.07 32.65 -2.06
C PHE A 670 -2.90 31.51 -2.67
N THR A 671 -2.51 30.26 -2.43
CA THR A 671 -3.28 29.10 -2.90
C THR A 671 -4.63 28.97 -2.18
N HIS A 672 -4.71 29.21 -0.86
CA HIS A 672 -5.98 29.35 -0.16
C HIS A 672 -6.84 30.47 -0.77
N GLY A 673 -6.22 31.60 -1.12
CA GLY A 673 -6.89 32.74 -1.75
C GLY A 673 -7.57 32.41 -3.08
N LEU A 674 -6.90 31.65 -3.96
CA LEU A 674 -7.49 31.17 -5.21
C LEU A 674 -8.51 30.05 -4.98
N PHE A 675 -8.15 29.02 -4.22
CA PHE A 675 -9.01 27.86 -3.95
C PHE A 675 -10.35 28.28 -3.36
N ALA A 676 -10.37 29.22 -2.42
CA ALA A 676 -11.57 29.59 -1.67
C ALA A 676 -12.64 30.39 -2.46
N THR A 677 -12.48 30.61 -3.76
CA THR A 677 -13.35 31.48 -4.57
C THR A 677 -14.74 30.90 -4.87
N GLY A 678 -15.75 31.79 -5.02
CA GLY A 678 -17.15 31.40 -5.26
C GLY A 678 -17.84 30.74 -4.05
N ALA A 679 -19.07 30.24 -4.24
CA ALA A 679 -19.82 29.55 -3.18
C ALA A 679 -19.45 28.05 -3.05
N THR A 680 -18.85 27.47 -4.09
CA THR A 680 -18.64 26.02 -4.25
C THR A 680 -17.23 25.65 -4.73
N GLY A 681 -16.33 26.64 -4.88
CA GLY A 681 -15.05 26.45 -5.55
C GLY A 681 -13.98 25.76 -4.71
N LEU A 682 -13.24 24.87 -5.40
CA LEU A 682 -11.80 24.73 -5.28
C LEU A 682 -11.24 24.86 -6.70
N GLN A 683 -10.55 25.95 -7.01
CA GLN A 683 -9.98 26.21 -8.34
C GLN A 683 -8.56 26.78 -8.26
N GLY A 684 -7.70 26.34 -9.18
CA GLY A 684 -6.35 26.85 -9.39
C GLY A 684 -5.28 26.18 -8.53
N HIS A 685 -4.44 25.35 -9.15
CA HIS A 685 -3.09 25.07 -8.65
C HIS A 685 -2.15 26.18 -9.17
N ILE A 686 -1.25 26.67 -8.32
CA ILE A 686 -0.18 27.60 -8.71
C ILE A 686 1.12 26.78 -8.82
N PRO A 687 1.72 26.63 -10.02
CA PRO A 687 3.03 26.00 -10.18
C PRO A 687 4.09 26.69 -9.33
N ILE A 688 5.13 25.96 -8.92
CA ILE A 688 6.10 26.49 -7.95
C ILE A 688 6.93 27.66 -8.54
N GLU A 689 7.09 27.71 -9.86
CA GLU A 689 7.81 28.75 -10.60
C GLU A 689 6.93 29.95 -10.99
N ASP A 690 5.65 30.00 -10.60
CA ASP A 690 4.73 31.03 -11.09
C ASP A 690 5.22 32.47 -10.73
N PRO A 691 5.41 33.36 -11.73
CA PRO A 691 5.83 34.74 -11.50
C PRO A 691 4.93 35.56 -10.55
N HIS A 692 3.73 35.09 -10.25
CA HIS A 692 2.85 35.63 -9.21
C HIS A 692 3.54 35.66 -7.83
N PHE A 693 4.25 34.59 -7.43
CA PHE A 693 4.97 34.55 -6.15
C PHE A 693 6.14 35.54 -6.08
N LEU A 694 6.68 35.95 -7.24
CA LEU A 694 7.75 36.95 -7.32
C LEU A 694 7.22 38.39 -7.25
N GLN A 695 5.91 38.62 -7.35
CA GLN A 695 5.37 39.99 -7.36
C GLN A 695 5.44 40.65 -5.98
N LEU A 696 6.01 41.84 -5.92
CA LEU A 696 5.99 42.72 -4.75
C LEU A 696 5.37 44.10 -5.10
N PRO A 697 4.76 44.82 -4.14
CA PRO A 697 4.51 44.40 -2.76
C PRO A 697 3.40 43.32 -2.68
N LEU A 698 3.37 42.48 -1.64
CA LEU A 698 2.43 41.34 -1.63
C LEU A 698 0.94 41.76 -1.62
N MET A 699 0.58 42.96 -1.14
CA MET A 699 -0.79 43.47 -1.28
C MET A 699 -1.16 43.74 -2.75
N ALA A 700 -0.21 44.11 -3.62
CA ALA A 700 -0.46 44.26 -5.06
C ALA A 700 -0.48 42.91 -5.78
N ALA A 701 0.15 41.87 -5.22
CA ALA A 701 -0.05 40.50 -5.66
C ALA A 701 -1.47 40.02 -5.31
N ALA A 702 -1.95 40.31 -4.10
CA ALA A 702 -3.30 39.96 -3.65
C ALA A 702 -4.41 40.53 -4.55
N ASP A 703 -4.21 41.67 -5.21
CA ASP A 703 -5.17 42.23 -6.18
C ASP A 703 -5.35 41.40 -7.47
N ARG A 704 -4.52 40.38 -7.72
CA ARG A 704 -4.74 39.40 -8.79
C ARG A 704 -5.72 38.29 -8.40
N VAL A 705 -5.99 38.12 -7.11
CA VAL A 705 -6.93 37.12 -6.59
C VAL A 705 -8.37 37.70 -6.67
N PRO A 706 -9.40 36.90 -7.02
CA PRO A 706 -10.77 37.41 -7.08
C PRO A 706 -11.28 37.95 -5.73
N HIS A 707 -12.04 39.05 -5.77
CA HIS A 707 -12.76 39.57 -4.62
C HIS A 707 -13.83 38.56 -4.15
N PRO A 708 -14.04 38.34 -2.84
CA PRO A 708 -13.45 39.03 -1.69
C PRO A 708 -12.09 38.48 -1.21
N GLN A 709 -11.58 37.38 -1.77
CA GLN A 709 -10.40 36.68 -1.22
C GLN A 709 -9.12 37.54 -1.24
N ALA A 710 -8.98 38.45 -2.22
CA ALA A 710 -7.95 39.50 -2.22
C ALA A 710 -7.88 40.29 -0.90
N GLN A 711 -9.04 40.67 -0.33
CA GLN A 711 -9.09 41.45 0.91
C GLN A 711 -8.69 40.62 2.14
N ARG A 712 -8.91 39.30 2.11
CA ARG A 712 -8.45 38.39 3.17
C ARG A 712 -6.94 38.24 3.18
N ILE A 713 -6.33 38.05 2.02
CA ILE A 713 -4.87 38.02 1.90
C ILE A 713 -4.31 39.37 2.40
N LYS A 714 -4.90 40.50 2.01
CA LYS A 714 -4.50 41.83 2.52
C LYS A 714 -4.64 41.96 4.04
N GLN A 715 -5.70 41.42 4.63
CA GLN A 715 -5.88 41.37 6.08
C GLN A 715 -4.82 40.50 6.78
N TRP A 716 -4.56 39.29 6.28
CA TRP A 716 -3.53 38.39 6.83
C TRP A 716 -2.13 38.98 6.70
N LEU A 717 -1.83 39.69 5.61
CA LEU A 717 -0.57 40.44 5.41
C LEU A 717 -0.46 41.66 6.34
N ALA A 718 -1.57 42.28 6.73
CA ALA A 718 -1.58 43.37 7.72
C ALA A 718 -1.38 42.86 9.16
N HIS A 719 -1.76 41.60 9.44
CA HIS A 719 -1.57 40.93 10.72
C HIS A 719 -0.38 39.95 10.71
N ALA A 720 0.81 40.42 10.30
CA ALA A 720 2.04 39.61 10.23
C ALA A 720 2.66 39.18 11.58
N ARG A 721 1.87 39.18 12.66
CA ARG A 721 2.26 38.82 14.03
C ARG A 721 1.09 38.14 14.75
N TYR A 722 1.36 37.39 15.80
CA TYR A 722 0.36 36.66 16.58
C TYR A 722 -0.44 37.58 17.54
N ASP A 723 -1.14 38.57 16.98
CA ASP A 723 -1.94 39.54 17.73
C ASP A 723 -3.38 39.09 18.01
N ALA A 724 -4.21 40.03 18.50
CA ALA A 724 -5.58 39.79 18.91
C ALA A 724 -6.49 39.23 17.80
N HIS A 725 -6.19 39.46 16.52
CA HIS A 725 -6.94 38.88 15.40
C HIS A 725 -6.85 37.34 15.46
N TRP A 726 -5.64 36.81 15.36
CA TRP A 726 -5.38 35.36 15.35
C TRP A 726 -5.74 34.66 16.67
N LYS A 727 -5.55 35.34 17.81
CA LYS A 727 -5.89 34.80 19.13
C LYS A 727 -7.40 34.53 19.32
N SER A 728 -8.26 35.24 18.59
CA SER A 728 -9.71 35.09 18.70
C SER A 728 -10.17 33.66 18.33
N PHE A 729 -9.71 33.13 17.18
CA PHE A 729 -10.06 31.82 16.62
C PHE A 729 -8.96 30.74 16.77
N SER A 730 -8.01 30.91 17.69
CA SER A 730 -7.00 29.88 18.03
C SER A 730 -7.43 29.02 19.24
N VAL A 731 -6.99 27.75 19.33
CA VAL A 731 -7.12 26.91 20.55
C VAL A 731 -5.86 26.87 21.41
N ARG A 732 -4.76 27.46 20.94
CA ARG A 732 -3.59 27.79 21.75
C ARG A 732 -4.07 28.53 23.01
N ASP A 733 -3.56 28.13 24.17
CA ASP A 733 -3.92 28.66 25.49
C ASP A 733 -5.37 28.33 25.97
N LYS A 734 -6.07 27.39 25.31
CA LYS A 734 -7.47 26.99 25.62
C LYS A 734 -7.69 25.48 25.86
N TYR A 735 -6.65 24.65 25.87
CA TYR A 735 -6.74 23.18 26.06
C TYR A 735 -7.44 22.77 27.38
N GLN A 736 -7.22 23.52 28.46
CA GLN A 736 -7.86 23.41 29.77
C GLN A 736 -9.40 23.60 29.77
N GLN A 737 -9.98 24.03 28.64
CA GLN A 737 -11.42 24.19 28.44
C GLN A 737 -12.02 22.97 27.69
N ILE A 738 -11.19 22.22 26.96
CA ILE A 738 -11.62 21.13 26.08
C ILE A 738 -11.93 19.87 26.90
N ARG A 739 -13.18 19.40 26.82
CA ARG A 739 -13.68 18.19 27.49
C ARG A 739 -13.78 16.97 26.54
N THR A 740 -13.44 17.17 25.27
CA THR A 740 -13.66 16.23 24.17
C THR A 740 -12.34 15.56 23.75
N PRO A 741 -12.19 14.23 23.85
CA PRO A 741 -11.00 13.50 23.40
C PRO A 741 -10.89 13.47 21.88
N ALA A 742 -9.66 13.41 21.37
CA ALA A 742 -9.35 13.41 19.94
C ALA A 742 -8.49 12.22 19.52
N TYR A 743 -8.69 11.72 18.30
CA TYR A 743 -7.73 10.86 17.60
C TYR A 743 -7.15 11.68 16.44
N PHE A 744 -5.97 12.28 16.65
CA PHE A 744 -5.25 13.02 15.63
C PHE A 744 -4.59 12.07 14.62
N VAL A 745 -4.52 12.48 13.36
CA VAL A 745 -3.83 11.74 12.29
C VAL A 745 -3.07 12.75 11.43
N THR A 746 -1.82 12.48 11.06
CA THR A 746 -0.98 13.37 10.22
C THR A 746 0.16 12.54 9.59
N GLY A 747 1.12 13.16 8.93
CA GLY A 747 2.31 12.50 8.38
C GLY A 747 3.56 13.37 8.45
N TRP A 748 4.73 12.76 8.36
CA TRP A 748 6.01 13.48 8.50
C TRP A 748 6.23 14.57 7.44
N TYR A 749 5.57 14.48 6.28
CA TYR A 749 5.61 15.48 5.21
C TYR A 749 4.31 16.32 5.10
N ASP A 750 3.45 16.29 6.12
CA ASP A 750 2.28 17.18 6.25
C ASP A 750 2.72 18.58 6.72
N ASN A 751 2.17 19.65 6.11
CA ASN A 751 2.44 21.03 6.53
C ASN A 751 1.84 21.39 7.90
N LEU A 752 0.98 20.52 8.44
CA LEU A 752 0.36 20.64 9.76
C LEU A 752 0.87 19.62 10.79
N VAL A 753 1.94 18.85 10.50
CA VAL A 753 2.50 17.86 11.44
C VAL A 753 2.83 18.48 12.81
N HIS A 754 3.49 19.64 12.81
CA HIS A 754 3.89 20.35 14.03
C HIS A 754 2.68 20.84 14.85
N GLU A 755 1.61 21.27 14.20
CA GLU A 755 0.38 21.72 14.86
C GLU A 755 -0.44 20.54 15.42
N ASN A 756 -0.41 19.36 14.78
CA ASN A 756 -0.97 18.13 15.35
C ASN A 756 -0.19 17.69 16.60
N PHE A 757 1.14 17.75 16.62
CA PHE A 757 1.95 17.48 17.82
C PHE A 757 1.77 18.52 18.92
N ARG A 758 1.47 19.79 18.59
CA ARG A 758 1.09 20.82 19.57
C ARG A 758 -0.28 20.51 20.18
N ASN A 759 -1.29 20.23 19.35
CA ASN A 759 -2.63 19.82 19.79
C ASN A 759 -2.64 18.56 20.68
N PHE A 760 -1.92 17.51 20.26
CA PHE A 760 -1.79 16.26 21.03
C PHE A 760 -1.18 16.51 22.41
N ARG A 761 -0.05 17.23 22.49
CA ARG A 761 0.58 17.59 23.77
C ARG A 761 -0.33 18.45 24.65
N GLY A 762 -1.01 19.45 24.06
CA GLY A 762 -1.96 20.31 24.78
C GLY A 762 -3.11 19.52 25.42
N LEU A 763 -3.78 18.65 24.66
CA LEU A 763 -4.87 17.83 25.19
C LEU A 763 -4.39 16.73 26.17
N ARG A 764 -3.21 16.15 25.96
CA ARG A 764 -2.59 15.18 26.88
C ARG A 764 -2.19 15.81 28.22
N GLY A 765 -1.63 17.03 28.20
CA GLY A 765 -1.15 17.73 29.40
C GLY A 765 -2.24 18.51 30.13
N GLU A 766 -2.98 19.36 29.43
CA GLU A 766 -3.87 20.38 30.00
C GLU A 766 -5.36 20.05 29.87
N GLY A 767 -5.74 19.11 28.98
CA GLY A 767 -7.13 18.78 28.66
C GLY A 767 -8.03 18.63 29.89
N ALA A 768 -9.26 19.16 29.84
CA ALA A 768 -10.05 19.47 31.03
C ALA A 768 -10.42 18.25 31.91
N THR A 769 -10.47 17.03 31.36
CA THR A 769 -10.82 15.80 32.08
C THR A 769 -9.68 14.78 32.08
N PRO A 770 -9.61 13.86 33.07
CA PRO A 770 -8.65 12.75 33.04
C PRO A 770 -8.79 11.86 31.81
N ASP A 771 -9.99 11.76 31.23
CA ASP A 771 -10.25 10.95 30.04
C ASP A 771 -9.74 11.61 28.75
N VAL A 772 -9.84 12.94 28.61
CA VAL A 772 -9.15 13.67 27.52
C VAL A 772 -7.64 13.45 27.62
N ARG A 773 -7.07 13.63 28.82
CA ARG A 773 -5.62 13.48 29.05
C ARG A 773 -5.13 12.05 28.87
N ARG A 774 -5.92 11.03 29.22
CA ARG A 774 -5.56 9.62 29.04
C ARG A 774 -5.75 9.14 27.61
N CYS A 775 -6.92 9.39 27.01
CA CYS A 775 -7.37 8.71 25.80
C CYS A 775 -7.22 9.53 24.51
N THR A 776 -6.69 10.75 24.54
CA THR A 776 -6.31 11.46 23.30
C THR A 776 -5.17 10.73 22.60
N ARG A 777 -5.32 10.51 21.29
CA ARG A 777 -4.44 9.71 20.42
C ARG A 777 -3.80 10.53 19.31
N LEU A 778 -2.66 10.07 18.81
CA LEU A 778 -2.01 10.60 17.60
C LEU A 778 -1.45 9.45 16.74
N ARG A 779 -1.74 9.46 15.44
CA ARG A 779 -1.15 8.58 14.41
C ARG A 779 -0.32 9.42 13.44
N VAL A 780 0.92 9.02 13.16
CA VAL A 780 1.79 9.73 12.20
C VAL A 780 2.36 8.78 11.14
N GLY A 781 1.94 8.96 9.89
CA GLY A 781 2.43 8.19 8.75
C GLY A 781 3.63 8.84 8.03
N PRO A 782 4.16 8.22 6.97
CA PRO A 782 5.18 8.80 6.10
C PRO A 782 4.61 9.73 5.00
N GLY A 783 3.34 10.14 5.10
CA GLY A 783 2.63 10.84 4.03
C GLY A 783 2.81 12.36 4.02
N VAL A 784 2.53 12.94 2.85
CA VAL A 784 2.27 14.36 2.60
C VAL A 784 0.82 14.74 2.97
N HIS A 785 0.47 16.03 2.94
CA HIS A 785 -0.91 16.49 3.18
C HIS A 785 -1.90 15.79 2.23
N GLY A 786 -2.93 15.14 2.77
CA GLY A 786 -3.90 14.32 2.04
C GLY A 786 -3.50 12.88 1.75
N ALA A 787 -2.32 12.43 2.20
CA ALA A 787 -1.81 11.08 1.99
C ALA A 787 -1.70 10.24 3.28
N ASN A 788 -2.43 10.61 4.34
CA ASN A 788 -2.38 9.95 5.66
C ASN A 788 -3.71 9.24 6.03
N PRO A 789 -4.07 8.13 5.35
CA PRO A 789 -5.34 7.44 5.59
C PRO A 789 -5.37 6.76 6.96
N LEU A 790 -6.40 7.06 7.76
CA LEU A 790 -6.81 6.23 8.89
C LEU A 790 -7.74 5.11 8.38
N PRO A 791 -7.48 3.83 8.68
CA PRO A 791 -8.35 2.73 8.26
C PRO A 791 -9.79 2.89 8.78
N LEU A 792 -10.79 2.52 7.98
CA LEU A 792 -12.21 2.61 8.37
C LEU A 792 -12.53 1.91 9.70
N VAL A 793 -11.84 0.79 9.99
CA VAL A 793 -11.98 0.05 11.26
C VAL A 793 -11.57 0.89 12.48
N GLU A 794 -10.58 1.78 12.36
CA GLU A 794 -10.14 2.63 13.48
C GLU A 794 -11.15 3.73 13.81
N TYR A 795 -11.76 4.35 12.78
CA TYR A 795 -12.91 5.25 12.98
C TYR A 795 -14.05 4.54 13.73
N ILE A 796 -14.39 3.32 13.29
CA ILE A 796 -15.46 2.52 13.93
C ILE A 796 -15.09 2.21 15.39
N ARG A 797 -13.90 1.68 15.66
CA ARG A 797 -13.45 1.36 17.03
C ARG A 797 -13.47 2.56 17.98
N TRP A 798 -13.10 3.74 17.48
CA TRP A 798 -13.11 4.99 18.23
C TRP A 798 -14.53 5.48 18.53
N TYR A 799 -15.41 5.49 17.53
CA TYR A 799 -16.80 5.93 17.71
C TYR A 799 -17.67 4.93 18.46
N ASP A 800 -17.43 3.62 18.31
CA ASP A 800 -18.13 2.59 19.08
C ASP A 800 -17.79 2.70 20.58
N TYR A 801 -16.54 3.01 20.92
CA TYR A 801 -16.17 3.33 22.30
C TYR A 801 -16.85 4.63 22.79
N TRP A 802 -16.62 5.76 22.11
CA TRP A 802 -17.03 7.07 22.61
C TRP A 802 -18.52 7.40 22.47
N LEU A 803 -19.23 6.81 21.50
CA LEU A 803 -20.63 7.12 21.19
C LEU A 803 -21.58 5.94 21.49
N CYS A 804 -21.13 4.70 21.29
CA CYS A 804 -21.93 3.51 21.58
C CYS A 804 -21.64 2.92 22.98
N GLY A 805 -20.47 3.21 23.58
CA GLY A 805 -20.05 2.66 24.87
C GLY A 805 -19.50 1.24 24.81
N GLN A 806 -19.07 0.77 23.63
CA GLN A 806 -18.55 -0.58 23.41
C GLN A 806 -17.09 -0.71 23.87
N PRO A 807 -16.69 -1.81 24.52
CA PRO A 807 -15.30 -2.06 24.90
C PRO A 807 -14.46 -2.52 23.69
N THR A 808 -13.98 -1.58 22.88
CA THR A 808 -13.20 -1.86 21.66
C THR A 808 -11.69 -2.01 21.89
N GLY A 809 -11.23 -1.85 23.15
CA GLY A 809 -9.83 -1.91 23.56
C GLY A 809 -9.01 -0.66 23.20
N ILE A 810 -9.57 0.26 22.43
CA ILE A 810 -8.90 1.48 21.94
C ILE A 810 -8.56 2.47 23.08
N GLU A 811 -9.05 2.26 24.29
CA GLU A 811 -8.68 3.02 25.50
C GLU A 811 -7.43 2.46 26.21
N GLN A 812 -6.95 1.28 25.82
CA GLN A 812 -5.82 0.56 26.44
C GLN A 812 -4.55 0.58 25.58
N GLU A 813 -4.68 0.79 24.26
CA GLU A 813 -3.58 0.87 23.30
C GLU A 813 -2.65 2.08 23.55
N ALA A 814 -1.44 2.06 23.00
CA ALA A 814 -0.49 3.17 23.14
C ALA A 814 -1.04 4.48 22.54
N PRO A 815 -0.98 5.63 23.23
CA PRO A 815 -1.60 6.89 22.78
C PRO A 815 -0.92 7.53 21.54
N LEU A 816 0.29 7.10 21.18
CA LEU A 816 0.99 7.54 19.98
C LEU A 816 1.36 6.31 19.13
N GLN A 817 1.03 6.32 17.84
CA GLN A 817 1.51 5.33 16.87
C GLN A 817 2.22 6.06 15.72
N ILE A 818 3.53 5.83 15.60
CA ILE A 818 4.42 6.49 14.65
C ILE A 818 4.92 5.50 13.59
N TYR A 819 5.03 5.95 12.34
CA TYR A 819 5.82 5.26 11.35
C TYR A 819 7.29 5.69 11.49
N VAL A 820 8.18 4.76 11.83
CA VAL A 820 9.62 5.02 11.87
C VAL A 820 10.15 4.84 10.45
N MET A 821 10.53 5.94 9.80
CA MET A 821 11.12 5.95 8.46
C MET A 821 12.55 5.40 8.48
N GLY A 822 13.07 4.97 7.32
CA GLY A 822 14.33 4.23 7.20
C GLY A 822 14.16 2.77 7.64
N ALA A 823 13.80 2.55 8.90
CA ALA A 823 13.36 1.24 9.42
C ALA A 823 11.98 0.80 8.88
N ASN A 824 11.25 1.72 8.25
CA ASN A 824 10.02 1.52 7.48
C ASN A 824 8.92 0.68 8.17
N ARG A 825 8.73 0.91 9.47
CA ARG A 825 7.81 0.15 10.35
C ARG A 825 6.97 1.05 11.25
N TRP A 826 5.74 0.65 11.52
CA TRP A 826 4.94 1.25 12.59
C TRP A 826 5.48 0.85 13.97
N ARG A 827 5.43 1.77 14.93
CA ARG A 827 5.78 1.55 16.33
C ARG A 827 4.86 2.34 17.26
N ASP A 828 4.54 1.72 18.39
CA ASP A 828 3.70 2.27 19.45
C ASP A 828 4.56 2.96 20.52
N GLU A 829 4.11 4.11 21.02
CA GLU A 829 4.78 4.96 22.01
C GLU A 829 3.77 5.59 22.99
N TYR A 830 4.23 5.95 24.20
CA TYR A 830 3.35 6.40 25.29
C TYR A 830 3.39 7.91 25.59
N GLU A 831 4.34 8.62 25.00
CA GLU A 831 4.67 10.03 25.30
C GLU A 831 5.37 10.71 24.11
N TRP A 832 5.41 12.05 24.11
CA TRP A 832 6.13 12.82 23.10
C TRP A 832 6.73 14.12 23.68
N PRO A 833 8.06 14.35 23.58
CA PRO A 833 9.09 13.42 23.09
C PRO A 833 9.14 12.12 23.92
N LEU A 834 9.74 11.06 23.37
CA LEU A 834 9.90 9.77 24.05
C LEU A 834 10.77 9.97 25.31
N ALA A 835 10.46 9.39 26.47
CA ALA A 835 11.26 9.64 27.68
C ALA A 835 12.70 9.09 27.61
N ARG A 836 12.96 8.19 26.65
CA ARG A 836 14.30 7.68 26.33
C ARG A 836 15.11 8.57 25.38
N THR A 837 14.54 9.66 24.85
CA THR A 837 15.24 10.57 23.92
C THR A 837 16.47 11.22 24.58
N GLN A 838 17.62 11.09 23.92
CA GLN A 838 18.86 11.78 24.24
C GLN A 838 19.04 12.94 23.25
N PHE A 839 18.69 14.15 23.69
CA PHE A 839 18.91 15.38 22.92
C PHE A 839 20.41 15.62 22.77
N THR A 840 20.94 15.29 21.60
CA THR A 840 22.38 15.21 21.32
C THR A 840 22.79 16.37 20.42
N PRO A 841 23.74 17.22 20.85
CA PRO A 841 24.23 18.31 20.03
C PRO A 841 25.21 17.79 18.96
N PHE A 842 24.90 18.09 17.71
CA PHE A 842 25.77 17.92 16.56
C PHE A 842 26.24 19.32 16.12
N TYR A 843 27.46 19.68 16.52
CA TYR A 843 28.09 20.95 16.23
C TYR A 843 28.44 21.10 14.75
N LEU A 844 28.33 22.34 14.27
CA LEU A 844 28.79 22.75 12.95
C LEU A 844 30.31 22.99 13.01
N HIS A 845 31.02 22.65 11.94
CA HIS A 845 32.45 22.94 11.80
C HIS A 845 32.76 23.29 10.34
N SER A 846 33.71 24.19 10.11
CA SER A 846 34.16 24.62 8.79
C SER A 846 35.54 25.27 8.90
N ALA A 847 36.24 25.43 7.77
CA ALA A 847 37.39 26.33 7.65
C ALA A 847 36.99 27.69 7.02
N GLY A 848 35.72 28.10 7.19
CA GLY A 848 35.12 29.29 6.58
C GLY A 848 34.71 29.08 5.11
N ARG A 849 34.41 27.83 4.73
CA ARG A 849 34.08 27.40 3.36
C ARG A 849 33.02 26.30 3.32
N ALA A 850 31.96 26.37 4.14
CA ALA A 850 30.84 25.42 4.08
C ALA A 850 29.90 25.65 2.88
N ASN A 851 30.15 26.65 2.02
CA ASN A 851 29.35 26.94 0.84
C ASN A 851 29.29 25.75 -0.14
N SER A 852 28.08 25.36 -0.52
CA SER A 852 27.76 24.21 -1.37
C SER A 852 28.20 22.84 -0.82
N GLY A 853 27.71 21.76 -1.44
CA GLY A 853 28.14 20.38 -1.18
C GLY A 853 29.60 20.08 -1.59
N ALA A 854 30.32 21.05 -2.16
CA ALA A 854 31.76 20.99 -2.40
C ALA A 854 32.59 21.70 -1.30
N GLY A 855 31.94 22.29 -0.30
CA GLY A 855 32.57 22.93 0.85
C GLY A 855 33.24 21.98 1.84
N ASP A 856 33.87 22.53 2.88
CA ASP A 856 34.48 21.76 3.97
C ASP A 856 33.65 21.68 5.26
N GLY A 857 32.37 22.07 5.18
CA GLY A 857 31.40 22.03 6.26
C GLY A 857 31.12 20.61 6.77
N ARG A 858 31.27 20.43 8.09
CA ARG A 858 31.12 19.15 8.81
C ARG A 858 30.14 19.26 9.96
N LEU A 859 29.55 18.13 10.30
CA LEU A 859 28.60 17.98 11.41
C LEU A 859 29.09 16.87 12.36
N SER A 860 29.33 17.15 13.63
CA SER A 860 29.87 16.15 14.58
C SER A 860 29.47 16.40 16.04
N CYS A 861 29.62 15.40 16.91
CA CYS A 861 29.39 15.56 18.35
C CYS A 861 30.57 16.19 19.10
N ASP A 862 31.73 16.40 18.44
CA ASP A 862 32.90 17.02 19.04
C ASP A 862 32.68 18.54 19.22
N GLY A 863 33.20 19.11 20.31
CA GLY A 863 33.07 20.55 20.56
C GLY A 863 33.83 21.41 19.54
N PRO A 864 33.32 22.59 19.16
CA PRO A 864 34.00 23.48 18.22
C PRO A 864 35.33 24.04 18.76
N ALA A 865 36.24 24.38 17.84
CA ALA A 865 37.52 24.98 18.18
C ALA A 865 37.36 26.43 18.70
N ALA A 866 38.33 26.88 19.51
CA ALA A 866 38.28 28.19 20.17
C ALA A 866 38.33 29.39 19.20
N ASP A 867 38.93 29.21 18.03
CA ASP A 867 39.21 30.22 17.01
C ASP A 867 38.76 29.77 15.61
N ALA A 868 37.71 28.95 15.53
CA ALA A 868 37.15 28.50 14.25
C ALA A 868 36.66 29.69 13.40
N PRO A 869 37.10 29.84 12.14
CA PRO A 869 36.67 30.94 11.29
C PRO A 869 35.19 30.75 10.88
N PRO A 870 34.34 31.80 10.94
CA PRO A 870 32.94 31.69 10.61
C PRO A 870 32.70 31.52 9.11
N ASP A 871 31.60 30.87 8.75
CA ASP A 871 31.12 30.77 7.38
C ASP A 871 30.39 32.06 6.94
N HIS A 872 30.45 32.35 5.65
CA HIS A 872 29.79 33.51 5.04
C HIS A 872 29.02 33.14 3.79
N PHE A 873 27.86 33.75 3.57
CA PHE A 873 27.20 33.73 2.27
C PHE A 873 26.50 35.06 1.99
N VAL A 874 26.00 35.22 0.76
CA VAL A 874 25.27 36.41 0.33
C VAL A 874 23.86 35.98 -0.05
N TYR A 875 22.87 36.41 0.72
CA TYR A 875 21.47 36.22 0.40
C TYR A 875 20.97 37.39 -0.46
N ASP A 876 20.60 37.09 -1.71
CA ASP A 876 19.89 38.01 -2.58
C ASP A 876 18.41 37.64 -2.67
N PRO A 877 17.49 38.45 -2.13
CA PRO A 877 16.06 38.23 -2.29
C PRO A 877 15.60 38.16 -3.76
N ALA A 878 16.33 38.73 -4.72
CA ALA A 878 16.01 38.60 -6.15
C ALA A 878 16.18 37.17 -6.68
N HIS A 879 17.07 36.37 -6.07
CA HIS A 879 17.47 35.04 -6.51
C HIS A 879 17.40 34.00 -5.36
N PRO A 880 16.24 33.79 -4.72
CA PRO A 880 16.13 32.93 -3.54
C PRO A 880 16.45 31.46 -3.83
N VAL A 881 16.72 30.70 -2.77
CA VAL A 881 16.75 29.24 -2.79
C VAL A 881 15.31 28.73 -2.91
N TYR A 882 15.08 27.84 -3.88
CA TYR A 882 13.75 27.30 -4.15
C TYR A 882 13.42 26.09 -3.26
N THR A 883 12.13 25.91 -2.94
CA THR A 883 11.63 24.77 -2.18
C THR A 883 11.77 23.48 -3.00
N LEU A 884 12.43 22.48 -2.41
CA LEU A 884 12.51 21.12 -2.96
C LEU A 884 12.46 20.11 -1.81
N GLY A 885 11.36 19.36 -1.74
CA GLY A 885 11.03 18.43 -0.67
C GLY A 885 10.24 19.05 0.48
N GLY A 886 10.00 18.22 1.49
CA GLY A 886 9.49 18.65 2.79
C GLY A 886 7.99 18.91 2.87
N GLN A 887 7.63 19.62 3.93
CA GLN A 887 6.28 19.84 4.42
C GLN A 887 5.56 20.99 3.67
N ILE A 888 5.59 20.98 2.34
CA ILE A 888 4.79 21.86 1.47
C ILE A 888 3.52 21.11 1.01
N SER A 889 2.34 21.74 1.09
CA SER A 889 1.03 21.06 0.94
C SER A 889 0.26 21.37 -0.35
N THR A 890 0.75 22.28 -1.20
CA THR A 890 0.01 22.80 -2.37
C THR A 890 0.63 22.45 -3.73
N ASN A 891 1.83 21.86 -3.72
CA ASN A 891 2.67 21.66 -4.91
C ASN A 891 3.17 20.22 -5.00
N PRO A 892 2.39 19.30 -5.62
CA PRO A 892 2.70 17.88 -5.63
C PRO A 892 3.99 17.49 -6.36
N GLU A 893 4.51 18.38 -7.20
CA GLU A 893 5.73 18.22 -7.99
C GLU A 893 7.00 18.26 -7.13
N VAL A 894 6.93 18.85 -5.93
CA VAL A 894 8.10 19.09 -5.06
C VAL A 894 7.92 18.67 -3.60
N TRP A 895 6.75 18.23 -3.16
CA TRP A 895 6.56 17.84 -1.75
C TRP A 895 7.25 16.51 -1.38
N GLY A 896 7.44 16.26 -0.09
CA GLY A 896 7.89 14.95 0.42
C GLY A 896 9.40 14.68 0.34
N PRO A 897 9.83 13.40 0.30
CA PRO A 897 11.23 12.99 0.33
C PRO A 897 11.93 13.17 -1.03
N GLN A 898 12.20 14.42 -1.43
CA GLN A 898 12.93 14.77 -2.65
C GLN A 898 14.46 14.73 -2.46
N ASP A 899 15.21 14.47 -3.52
CA ASP A 899 16.68 14.58 -3.54
C ASP A 899 17.13 16.04 -3.71
N ARG A 900 17.96 16.53 -2.80
CA ARG A 900 18.37 17.93 -2.68
C ARG A 900 19.77 18.25 -3.20
N GLN A 901 20.47 17.32 -3.84
CA GLN A 901 21.82 17.60 -4.39
C GLN A 901 21.86 18.80 -5.36
N SER A 902 20.74 19.12 -6.04
CA SER A 902 20.60 20.31 -6.88
C SER A 902 20.57 21.63 -6.09
N VAL A 903 19.99 21.65 -4.88
CA VAL A 903 19.96 22.81 -3.97
C VAL A 903 21.33 23.01 -3.32
N ALA A 904 21.97 21.91 -2.91
CA ALA A 904 23.32 21.90 -2.37
C ALA A 904 24.40 22.38 -3.36
N ALA A 905 24.10 22.60 -4.63
CA ALA A 905 25.04 23.14 -5.62
C ALA A 905 25.23 24.67 -5.55
N ARG A 906 24.54 25.38 -4.65
CA ARG A 906 24.53 26.85 -4.57
C ARG A 906 25.50 27.41 -3.52
N ASP A 907 26.10 28.57 -3.82
CA ASP A 907 27.00 29.29 -2.92
C ASP A 907 26.28 29.93 -1.70
N ASP A 908 24.97 30.19 -1.81
CA ASP A 908 24.12 30.72 -0.73
C ASP A 908 23.41 29.63 0.09
N VAL A 909 23.85 28.37 -0.06
CA VAL A 909 23.49 27.24 0.80
C VAL A 909 24.78 26.75 1.47
N LEU A 910 24.86 26.86 2.80
CA LEU A 910 25.93 26.25 3.58
C LEU A 910 25.55 24.79 3.89
N VAL A 911 26.48 23.87 3.68
CA VAL A 911 26.26 22.42 3.81
C VAL A 911 27.21 21.85 4.86
N TYR A 912 26.64 21.30 5.93
CA TYR A 912 27.38 20.63 7.00
C TYR A 912 27.01 19.15 7.02
N GLN A 913 27.97 18.28 6.69
CA GLN A 913 27.73 16.84 6.58
C GLN A 913 28.53 16.05 7.61
N SER A 914 27.90 15.05 8.22
CA SER A 914 28.60 14.08 9.09
C SER A 914 29.52 13.17 8.29
N ALA A 915 30.47 12.52 8.97
CA ALA A 915 31.07 11.30 8.43
C ALA A 915 29.99 10.23 8.23
N PRO A 916 30.17 9.25 7.32
CA PRO A 916 29.29 8.09 7.23
C PRO A 916 29.16 7.40 8.58
N LEU A 917 27.92 7.14 9.00
CA LEU A 917 27.59 6.58 10.31
C LEU A 917 28.14 5.16 10.43
N ALA A 918 28.75 4.84 11.57
CA ALA A 918 29.32 3.50 11.83
C ALA A 918 28.25 2.46 12.23
N GLU A 919 27.10 2.92 12.72
CA GLU A 919 25.95 2.15 13.17
C GLU A 919 24.66 2.94 12.90
N ASP A 920 23.49 2.27 12.97
CA ASP A 920 22.20 2.90 12.71
C ASP A 920 21.85 3.96 13.78
N LEU A 921 21.52 5.18 13.34
CA LEU A 921 21.14 6.29 14.22
C LEU A 921 19.64 6.57 14.12
N GLU A 922 18.87 6.19 15.14
CA GLU A 922 17.46 6.56 15.24
C GLU A 922 17.30 7.99 15.80
N VAL A 923 16.57 8.83 15.05
CA VAL A 923 16.23 10.21 15.40
C VAL A 923 14.70 10.33 15.39
N THR A 924 14.10 10.34 16.59
CA THR A 924 12.63 10.38 16.77
C THR A 924 12.26 11.42 17.81
N GLY A 925 11.69 12.53 17.39
CA GLY A 925 11.35 13.66 18.26
C GLY A 925 11.28 15.00 17.51
N PRO A 926 11.16 16.11 18.25
CA PRO A 926 11.38 17.46 17.71
C PRO A 926 12.88 17.73 17.51
N ILE A 927 13.24 18.41 16.41
CA ILE A 927 14.60 18.85 16.12
C ILE A 927 14.70 20.37 16.21
N GLU A 928 15.79 20.86 16.81
CA GLU A 928 16.13 22.29 16.86
C GLU A 928 17.54 22.53 16.31
N LEU A 929 17.75 23.65 15.62
CA LEU A 929 19.08 24.19 15.33
C LEU A 929 19.30 25.43 16.19
N LYS A 930 20.36 25.42 16.99
CA LYS A 930 20.90 26.61 17.68
C LYS A 930 21.93 27.25 16.76
N LEU A 931 21.65 28.47 16.31
CA LEU A 931 22.45 29.14 15.29
C LEU A 931 22.96 30.49 15.81
N PHE A 932 24.27 30.64 15.93
CA PHE A 932 24.91 31.92 16.22
C PHE A 932 25.22 32.61 14.90
N ALA A 933 24.45 33.65 14.56
CA ALA A 933 24.53 34.29 13.26
C ALA A 933 24.32 35.80 13.33
N ALA A 934 24.74 36.47 12.26
CA ALA A 934 24.57 37.90 12.05
C ALA A 934 24.30 38.20 10.57
N SER A 935 23.62 39.31 10.32
CA SER A 935 23.38 39.82 8.97
C SER A 935 23.96 41.22 8.83
N SER A 936 24.28 41.63 7.60
CA SER A 936 24.51 43.04 7.25
C SER A 936 23.20 43.84 7.10
N ALA A 937 22.06 43.23 7.41
CA ALA A 937 20.72 43.80 7.32
C ALA A 937 20.07 43.98 8.70
N VAL A 938 18.95 44.72 8.74
CA VAL A 938 18.16 44.99 9.97
C VAL A 938 17.08 43.94 10.26
N ASP A 939 16.83 43.06 9.28
CA ASP A 939 16.03 41.85 9.38
C ASP A 939 16.52 40.86 8.30
N THR A 940 16.28 39.56 8.48
CA THR A 940 16.51 38.52 7.47
C THR A 940 15.85 37.21 7.94
N ASP A 941 15.85 36.15 7.13
CA ASP A 941 15.41 34.82 7.57
C ASP A 941 16.60 33.87 7.73
N TRP A 942 16.42 32.85 8.58
CA TRP A 942 17.31 31.70 8.70
C TRP A 942 16.51 30.43 8.46
N ALA A 943 16.80 29.72 7.37
CA ALA A 943 16.16 28.47 6.98
C ALA A 943 17.15 27.30 7.10
N ALA A 944 16.65 26.14 7.53
CA ALA A 944 17.48 24.95 7.73
C ALA A 944 16.74 23.67 7.34
N THR A 945 17.41 22.78 6.60
CA THR A 945 16.85 21.49 6.15
C THR A 945 17.78 20.35 6.54
N LEU A 946 17.24 19.30 7.16
CA LEU A 946 17.92 18.04 7.45
C LEU A 946 17.61 17.02 6.34
N SER A 947 18.65 16.40 5.80
CA SER A 947 18.56 15.35 4.78
C SER A 947 19.35 14.10 5.17
N ASP A 948 18.89 12.95 4.70
CA ASP A 948 19.56 11.66 4.78
C ASP A 948 20.38 11.44 3.50
N VAL A 949 21.70 11.37 3.62
CA VAL A 949 22.61 11.18 2.49
C VAL A 949 22.98 9.71 2.35
N TYR A 950 22.52 9.12 1.25
CA TYR A 950 22.69 7.71 0.93
C TYR A 950 24.13 7.43 0.43
N PRO A 951 24.64 6.19 0.55
CA PRO A 951 25.97 5.80 0.05
C PRO A 951 26.16 5.97 -1.47
N ASP A 952 25.07 6.08 -2.24
CA ASP A 952 25.08 6.39 -3.68
C ASP A 952 25.14 7.89 -4.01
N GLY A 953 25.07 8.75 -2.99
CA GLY A 953 25.17 10.20 -3.11
C GLY A 953 23.83 10.95 -3.19
N ARG A 954 22.66 10.30 -3.15
CA ARG A 954 21.37 11.02 -3.04
C ARG A 954 21.21 11.66 -1.66
N ALA A 955 20.67 12.87 -1.57
CA ALA A 955 20.43 13.60 -0.32
C ALA A 955 18.92 13.82 -0.11
N ILE A 956 18.26 12.89 0.55
CA ILE A 956 16.80 12.83 0.67
C ILE A 956 16.29 13.71 1.82
N HIS A 957 15.36 14.63 1.52
CA HIS A 957 14.73 15.51 2.52
C HIS A 957 14.03 14.73 3.64
N ILE A 958 14.31 15.07 4.90
CA ILE A 958 13.64 14.51 6.09
C ILE A 958 12.74 15.56 6.76
N CYS A 959 13.28 16.71 7.15
CA CYS A 959 12.51 17.78 7.82
C CYS A 959 13.21 19.14 7.69
N GLU A 960 12.46 20.23 7.84
CA GLU A 960 13.01 21.59 7.71
C GLU A 960 12.28 22.63 8.56
N GLY A 961 12.97 23.73 8.81
CA GLY A 961 12.53 24.85 9.64
C GLY A 961 12.93 26.20 9.07
N ILE A 962 12.29 27.27 9.56
CA ILE A 962 12.66 28.65 9.26
C ILE A 962 12.39 29.55 10.48
N ARG A 963 13.14 30.66 10.60
CA ARG A 963 12.97 31.69 11.63
C ARG A 963 13.21 33.07 11.01
N GLY A 964 12.26 33.99 11.17
CA GLY A 964 12.51 35.41 10.88
C GLY A 964 13.36 36.03 12.00
N ALA A 965 14.42 36.77 11.66
CA ALA A 965 15.40 37.27 12.62
C ALA A 965 14.81 38.33 13.58
N THR A 966 13.88 39.15 13.09
CA THR A 966 13.01 40.02 13.89
C THR A 966 12.12 39.27 14.89
N PHE A 967 11.75 38.03 14.60
CA PHE A 967 10.85 37.19 15.40
C PHE A 967 11.56 36.20 16.34
N ARG A 968 12.90 36.29 16.46
CA ARG A 968 13.74 35.40 17.31
C ARG A 968 13.30 35.34 18.78
N GLU A 969 12.82 36.46 19.33
CA GLU A 969 12.41 36.60 20.74
C GLU A 969 10.91 36.42 20.95
N SER A 970 10.07 36.81 19.98
CA SER A 970 8.62 36.86 20.17
C SER A 970 7.84 36.99 18.86
N LEU A 971 6.74 36.23 18.76
CA LEU A 971 5.81 36.28 17.63
C LEU A 971 4.78 37.44 17.71
N GLU A 972 4.78 38.21 18.80
CA GLU A 972 3.80 39.29 19.05
C GLU A 972 4.42 40.69 18.99
N GLN A 973 5.68 40.77 19.42
CA GLN A 973 6.51 41.96 19.54
C GLN A 973 7.88 41.66 18.88
N PRO A 974 7.96 41.67 17.54
CA PRO A 974 9.22 41.52 16.83
C PRO A 974 10.15 42.71 17.09
N THR A 975 11.45 42.45 17.14
CA THR A 975 12.52 43.43 17.43
C THR A 975 13.58 43.37 16.31
N PRO A 976 13.89 44.47 15.61
CA PRO A 976 14.95 44.49 14.58
C PRO A 976 16.30 43.99 15.12
N ILE A 977 17.14 43.49 14.21
CA ILE A 977 18.53 43.13 14.51
C ILE A 977 19.48 44.30 14.18
N GLU A 978 20.55 44.44 14.95
CA GLU A 978 21.62 45.40 14.66
C GLU A 978 22.58 44.81 13.60
N PRO A 979 22.83 45.50 12.47
CA PRO A 979 23.70 44.98 11.42
C PRO A 979 25.11 44.66 11.91
N GLY A 980 25.51 43.40 11.76
CA GLY A 980 26.79 42.86 12.23
C GLY A 980 26.82 42.37 13.68
N GLN A 981 25.75 42.54 14.47
CA GLN A 981 25.65 41.91 15.79
C GLN A 981 25.33 40.42 15.66
N VAL A 982 26.05 39.58 16.43
CA VAL A 982 25.76 38.14 16.56
C VAL A 982 24.58 37.94 17.52
N TYR A 983 23.62 37.13 17.11
CA TYR A 983 22.50 36.66 17.94
C TYR A 983 22.46 35.12 17.92
N GLU A 984 21.93 34.52 18.99
CA GLU A 984 21.50 33.12 18.98
C GLU A 984 20.07 33.04 18.45
N TYR A 985 19.85 32.20 17.45
CA TYR A 985 18.53 31.85 16.91
C TYR A 985 18.23 30.38 17.22
N THR A 986 17.06 30.10 17.81
CA THR A 986 16.50 28.75 17.85
C THR A 986 15.54 28.57 16.68
N ILE A 987 15.91 27.69 15.75
CA ILE A 987 15.13 27.32 14.57
C ILE A 987 14.57 25.92 14.81
N SER A 988 13.24 25.76 14.79
CA SER A 988 12.61 24.44 14.92
C SER A 988 12.50 23.79 13.54
N LEU A 989 13.10 22.62 13.37
CA LEU A 989 12.93 21.78 12.17
C LEU A 989 11.77 20.77 12.33
N TRP A 990 10.90 21.02 13.32
CA TRP A 990 9.68 20.25 13.64
C TRP A 990 9.96 18.80 14.06
N GLU A 991 8.92 17.99 14.10
CA GLU A 991 8.95 16.58 14.49
C GLU A 991 9.25 15.64 13.31
N THR A 992 10.11 14.64 13.55
CA THR A 992 10.33 13.52 12.61
C THR A 992 10.56 12.18 13.35
N SER A 993 10.66 11.10 12.58
CA SER A 993 11.03 9.75 13.03
C SER A 993 11.77 9.02 11.90
N GLN A 994 13.11 9.10 11.90
CA GLN A 994 13.98 8.54 10.87
C GLN A 994 15.09 7.69 11.50
N VAL A 995 15.36 6.51 10.94
CA VAL A 995 16.62 5.78 11.17
C VAL A 995 17.55 6.05 10.00
N PHE A 996 18.63 6.80 10.28
CA PHE A 996 19.74 6.97 9.36
C PHE A 996 20.63 5.73 9.46
N ALA A 997 20.71 4.93 8.39
CA ALA A 997 21.36 3.61 8.45
C ALA A 997 22.90 3.72 8.46
N ALA A 998 23.58 2.67 8.93
CA ALA A 998 25.02 2.57 8.85
C ALA A 998 25.53 2.78 7.40
N GLY A 999 26.52 3.65 7.24
CA GLY A 999 27.05 4.10 5.94
C GLY A 999 26.35 5.32 5.33
N HIS A 1000 25.19 5.75 5.84
CA HIS A 1000 24.57 7.03 5.47
C HIS A 1000 25.23 8.20 6.21
N SER A 1001 24.98 9.43 5.78
CA SER A 1001 25.38 10.65 6.51
C SER A 1001 24.18 11.56 6.79
N LEU A 1002 24.13 12.12 8.00
CA LEU A 1002 23.37 13.33 8.30
C LEU A 1002 23.92 14.50 7.46
N ARG A 1003 23.04 15.24 6.78
CA ARG A 1003 23.36 16.54 6.16
C ARG A 1003 22.41 17.63 6.65
N LEU A 1004 22.99 18.71 7.18
CA LEU A 1004 22.30 19.95 7.46
C LEU A 1004 22.62 20.98 6.37
N GLU A 1005 21.59 21.53 5.75
CA GLU A 1005 21.68 22.68 4.84
C GLU A 1005 21.17 23.93 5.58
N VAL A 1006 21.89 25.05 5.48
CA VAL A 1006 21.52 26.34 6.11
C VAL A 1006 21.60 27.47 5.10
N THR A 1007 20.56 28.31 5.03
CA THR A 1007 20.43 29.44 4.10
C THR A 1007 19.47 30.50 4.66
N SER A 1008 19.07 31.49 3.87
CA SER A 1008 18.13 32.56 4.25
C SER A 1008 16.86 32.63 3.38
N SER A 1009 16.56 31.58 2.62
CA SER A 1009 15.29 31.47 1.89
C SER A 1009 14.90 30.02 1.61
N ASN A 1010 13.60 29.80 1.40
CA ASN A 1010 13.03 28.51 0.98
C ASN A 1010 11.69 28.84 0.28
N PHE A 1011 11.77 29.22 -0.99
CA PHE A 1011 10.74 29.95 -1.73
C PHE A 1011 10.11 29.08 -2.82
N PRO A 1012 8.78 29.15 -3.07
CA PRO A 1012 7.77 30.00 -2.45
C PRO A 1012 7.03 29.31 -1.30
N ARG A 1013 7.54 28.21 -0.69
CA ARG A 1013 6.95 27.72 0.58
C ARG A 1013 6.88 28.84 1.59
N TYR A 1014 7.96 29.59 1.71
CA TYR A 1014 8.03 30.81 2.49
C TYR A 1014 8.19 32.04 1.60
N ALA A 1015 7.67 33.17 2.05
CA ALA A 1015 7.96 34.45 1.42
C ALA A 1015 9.45 34.79 1.59
N ARG A 1016 10.07 35.30 0.54
CA ARG A 1016 11.43 35.84 0.61
C ARG A 1016 11.47 37.08 1.50
N ASN A 1017 12.27 37.05 2.57
CA ASN A 1017 12.55 38.25 3.36
C ASN A 1017 13.26 39.29 2.47
N GLN A 1018 12.87 40.56 2.61
CA GLN A 1018 13.38 41.68 1.80
C GLN A 1018 14.68 42.28 2.35
N ASN A 1019 15.08 41.89 3.57
CA ASN A 1019 16.23 42.37 4.33
C ASN A 1019 16.21 43.88 4.70
N THR A 1020 15.09 44.57 4.49
CA THR A 1020 14.92 46.01 4.77
C THR A 1020 14.22 46.30 6.10
N GLY A 1021 13.65 45.30 6.76
CA GLY A 1021 12.77 45.49 7.92
C GLY A 1021 11.45 46.20 7.62
N LEU A 1022 11.16 46.49 6.34
CA LEU A 1022 9.91 47.11 5.89
C LEU A 1022 8.78 46.07 5.78
N PRO A 1023 7.50 46.45 5.94
CA PRO A 1023 6.39 45.50 5.88
C PRO A 1023 6.25 44.84 4.50
N LEU A 1024 6.39 43.51 4.47
CA LEU A 1024 6.28 42.64 3.29
C LEU A 1024 4.96 42.83 2.49
N GLY A 1025 3.89 43.21 3.18
CA GLY A 1025 2.61 43.54 2.55
C GLY A 1025 2.68 44.77 1.62
N THR A 1026 3.50 45.78 1.94
CA THR A 1026 3.46 47.11 1.30
C THR A 1026 4.77 47.56 0.66
N SER A 1027 5.92 46.94 1.00
CA SER A 1027 7.22 47.26 0.37
C SER A 1027 7.52 46.39 -0.84
N ALA A 1028 8.20 46.97 -1.84
CA ALA A 1028 8.84 46.25 -2.94
C ALA A 1028 10.36 46.46 -3.00
N GLU A 1029 10.93 47.15 -1.99
CA GLU A 1029 12.37 47.37 -1.87
C GLU A 1029 13.06 46.07 -1.47
N LEU A 1030 14.16 45.72 -2.14
CA LEU A 1030 14.96 44.54 -1.84
C LEU A 1030 16.40 44.97 -1.51
N GLN A 1031 16.96 44.43 -0.44
CA GLN A 1031 18.35 44.60 -0.08
C GLN A 1031 19.07 43.24 -0.10
N THR A 1032 20.22 43.17 -0.75
CA THR A 1032 21.13 42.01 -0.65
C THR A 1032 21.81 42.01 0.73
N ALA A 1033 21.84 40.87 1.42
CA ALA A 1033 22.41 40.76 2.76
C ALA A 1033 23.63 39.82 2.77
N ARG A 1034 24.74 40.25 3.38
CA ARG A 1034 25.83 39.34 3.76
C ARG A 1034 25.47 38.69 5.08
N GLN A 1035 25.37 37.37 5.05
CA GLN A 1035 25.13 36.51 6.20
C GLN A 1035 26.46 35.99 6.75
N THR A 1036 26.53 35.77 8.05
CA THR A 1036 27.67 35.13 8.71
C THR A 1036 27.17 34.18 9.79
N ILE A 1037 27.76 32.99 9.87
CA ILE A 1037 27.44 31.96 10.87
C ILE A 1037 28.71 31.61 11.63
N TRP A 1038 28.66 31.72 12.95
CA TRP A 1038 29.75 31.34 13.84
C TRP A 1038 29.55 29.92 14.37
N HIS A 1039 30.66 29.22 14.56
CA HIS A 1039 30.72 27.87 15.11
C HIS A 1039 32.04 27.69 15.86
N ASP A 1040 32.39 28.68 16.68
CA ASP A 1040 33.53 28.66 17.59
C ASP A 1040 33.10 28.28 19.02
N ALA A 1041 34.05 28.15 19.95
CA ALA A 1041 33.76 27.74 21.33
C ALA A 1041 32.93 28.75 22.17
N ALA A 1042 32.84 30.02 21.75
CA ALA A 1042 31.96 31.03 22.36
C ALA A 1042 30.60 31.13 21.65
N HIS A 1043 30.54 30.72 20.38
CA HIS A 1043 29.37 30.74 19.51
C HIS A 1043 29.06 29.35 18.92
N PRO A 1044 28.77 28.32 19.76
CA PRO A 1044 28.76 26.93 19.31
C PRO A 1044 27.46 26.57 18.59
N SER A 1045 27.32 26.93 17.32
CA SER A 1045 26.16 26.53 16.49
C SER A 1045 26.07 25.01 16.38
N HIS A 1046 24.88 24.45 16.64
CA HIS A 1046 24.66 23.01 16.65
C HIS A 1046 23.21 22.59 16.37
N LEU A 1047 23.06 21.47 15.69
CA LEU A 1047 21.80 20.77 15.51
C LEU A 1047 21.54 19.86 16.72
N VAL A 1048 20.44 20.07 17.43
CA VAL A 1048 19.99 19.22 18.54
C VAL A 1048 19.13 18.10 17.98
N LEU A 1049 19.70 16.89 17.89
CA LEU A 1049 18.98 15.71 17.42
C LEU A 1049 18.35 14.94 18.58
N PRO A 1050 17.05 14.56 18.51
CA PRO A 1050 16.39 13.68 19.47
C PRO A 1050 16.79 12.23 19.20
N VAL A 1051 18.04 11.89 19.51
CA VAL A 1051 18.58 10.53 19.32
C VAL A 1051 17.84 9.57 20.24
N ILE A 1052 17.34 8.47 19.68
CA ILE A 1052 16.80 7.36 20.47
C ILE A 1052 17.92 6.33 20.67
N PRO A 1053 18.42 6.15 21.89
CA PRO A 1053 19.37 5.07 22.17
C PRO A 1053 18.66 3.72 21.96
N PRO A 1054 19.41 2.66 21.56
CA PRO A 1054 18.95 1.28 21.70
C PRO A 1054 18.37 1.08 23.09
N ALA A 1055 17.16 0.52 23.18
CA ALA A 1055 16.30 0.78 24.31
C ALA A 1055 16.92 0.26 25.61
N ALA A 1056 16.82 1.03 26.69
CA ALA A 1056 17.28 0.57 28.01
C ALA A 1056 16.52 -0.69 28.51
N GLY A 1057 15.41 -1.06 27.86
CA GLY A 1057 14.68 -2.32 28.05
C GLY A 1057 15.25 -3.53 27.29
N ASP A 1058 16.24 -3.35 26.41
CA ASP A 1058 16.92 -4.46 25.70
C ASP A 1058 17.74 -5.36 26.64
N THR A 1059 17.95 -4.90 27.88
CA THR A 1059 18.57 -5.65 28.96
C THR A 1059 17.51 -6.18 29.95
N VAL A 1060 17.32 -7.49 29.98
CA VAL A 1060 16.36 -8.14 30.90
C VAL A 1060 16.90 -8.04 32.34
N PRO A 1061 16.13 -7.47 33.29
CA PRO A 1061 16.61 -7.28 34.66
C PRO A 1061 16.70 -8.60 35.43
N ALA A 1062 17.66 -8.65 36.36
CA ALA A 1062 17.75 -9.74 37.33
C ALA A 1062 16.58 -9.69 38.32
N ARG A 1063 16.07 -10.84 38.70
CA ARG A 1063 15.06 -11.02 39.74
C ARG A 1063 15.70 -10.93 41.14
N PRO A 1064 14.90 -10.74 42.22
CA PRO A 1064 15.43 -10.66 43.59
C PRO A 1064 16.16 -11.91 44.10
N ASP A 1065 15.98 -13.06 43.44
CA ASP A 1065 16.69 -14.33 43.70
C ASP A 1065 18.01 -14.46 42.88
N GLY A 1066 18.35 -13.45 42.08
CA GLY A 1066 19.51 -13.46 41.18
C GLY A 1066 19.29 -14.19 39.85
N SER A 1067 18.06 -14.64 39.56
CA SER A 1067 17.71 -15.31 38.30
C SER A 1067 17.29 -14.33 37.20
N TRP A 1068 17.47 -14.69 35.94
CA TRP A 1068 16.81 -14.02 34.80
C TRP A 1068 15.69 -14.89 34.25
N ARG A 1069 14.63 -14.27 33.71
CA ARG A 1069 13.61 -14.93 32.88
C ARG A 1069 13.43 -14.14 31.59
N LEU A 1070 14.12 -14.58 30.56
CA LEU A 1070 14.13 -14.03 29.22
C LEU A 1070 12.85 -14.51 28.52
N THR A 1071 11.94 -13.63 28.11
CA THR A 1071 10.65 -14.04 27.52
C THR A 1071 10.66 -13.90 26.00
N ALA A 1072 9.77 -14.63 25.32
CA ALA A 1072 9.52 -14.46 23.89
C ALA A 1072 9.29 -12.99 23.49
N THR A 1073 8.51 -12.27 24.31
CA THR A 1073 8.15 -10.86 24.13
C THR A 1073 9.28 -9.86 24.39
N THR A 1074 10.42 -10.28 24.94
CA THR A 1074 11.61 -9.44 25.19
C THR A 1074 12.80 -9.83 24.33
N ALA A 1075 12.60 -10.72 23.35
CA ALA A 1075 13.64 -11.17 22.44
C ALA A 1075 13.77 -10.24 21.23
N ALA A 1076 15.01 -9.85 20.91
CA ALA A 1076 15.36 -9.40 19.56
C ALA A 1076 15.39 -10.62 18.63
N VAL A 1077 14.42 -10.69 17.72
CA VAL A 1077 14.27 -11.77 16.74
C VAL A 1077 15.12 -11.49 15.49
N GLY A 1078 15.85 -12.49 15.01
CA GLY A 1078 16.56 -12.49 13.75
C GLY A 1078 16.32 -13.78 12.95
N GLY A 1079 16.66 -13.74 11.66
CA GLY A 1079 16.45 -14.83 10.70
C GLY A 1079 15.16 -14.69 9.87
N PRO A 1080 15.01 -15.49 8.80
CA PRO A 1080 13.96 -15.31 7.82
C PRO A 1080 12.58 -15.77 8.30
N THR A 1081 12.49 -16.69 9.25
CA THR A 1081 11.26 -17.47 9.52
C THR A 1081 10.75 -17.41 10.96
N LEU A 1082 11.59 -17.11 11.94
CA LEU A 1082 11.18 -16.92 13.35
C LEU A 1082 10.16 -15.78 13.50
N ARG A 1083 9.07 -16.00 14.26
CA ARG A 1083 8.01 -15.01 14.49
C ARG A 1083 7.58 -14.99 15.96
N LEU A 1084 7.20 -13.81 16.46
CA LEU A 1084 6.53 -13.65 17.74
C LEU A 1084 5.00 -13.75 17.55
N ALA A 1085 4.39 -14.81 18.06
CA ALA A 1085 2.95 -14.87 18.28
C ALA A 1085 2.63 -14.06 19.53
N ALA A 1086 2.34 -12.76 19.34
CA ALA A 1086 2.16 -11.81 20.43
C ALA A 1086 0.91 -12.09 21.30
N ASP A 1087 -0.11 -12.70 20.71
CA ASP A 1087 -1.34 -13.18 21.33
C ASP A 1087 -1.10 -14.40 22.24
N ALA A 1088 -0.31 -15.38 21.77
CA ALA A 1088 0.04 -16.59 22.53
C ALA A 1088 1.20 -16.36 23.51
N GLY A 1089 2.01 -15.32 23.28
CA GLY A 1089 3.21 -14.97 24.05
C GLY A 1089 4.38 -15.91 23.81
N VAL A 1090 4.59 -16.36 22.56
CA VAL A 1090 5.64 -17.33 22.19
C VAL A 1090 6.39 -16.94 20.90
N LEU A 1091 7.66 -17.33 20.79
CA LEU A 1091 8.41 -17.35 19.53
C LEU A 1091 8.21 -18.70 18.86
N GLY A 1092 7.68 -18.71 17.64
CA GLY A 1092 7.41 -19.90 16.83
C GLY A 1092 7.86 -19.74 15.38
N TRP A 1093 7.47 -20.67 14.51
CA TRP A 1093 7.93 -20.77 13.10
C TRP A 1093 9.46 -20.88 12.93
N TRP A 1094 10.17 -21.29 13.98
CA TRP A 1094 11.63 -21.46 14.04
C TRP A 1094 12.09 -22.59 13.12
N THR A 1095 12.20 -22.32 11.82
CA THR A 1095 12.29 -23.32 10.74
C THR A 1095 13.52 -23.13 9.84
N SER A 1096 14.25 -22.02 9.98
CA SER A 1096 15.58 -21.82 9.40
C SER A 1096 16.67 -22.06 10.43
N THR A 1097 17.83 -22.53 9.99
CA THR A 1097 19.06 -22.56 10.81
C THR A 1097 19.67 -21.17 11.02
N GLU A 1098 19.17 -20.16 10.31
CA GLU A 1098 19.53 -18.74 10.46
C GLU A 1098 18.63 -18.00 11.48
N ASP A 1099 17.58 -18.67 11.98
CA ASP A 1099 16.68 -18.11 13.00
C ASP A 1099 17.35 -18.04 14.39
N GLU A 1100 17.38 -16.85 14.98
CA GLU A 1100 18.02 -16.54 16.25
C GLU A 1100 17.12 -15.66 17.15
N ALA A 1101 17.00 -16.02 18.43
CA ALA A 1101 16.45 -15.14 19.46
C ALA A 1101 17.57 -14.62 20.36
N ARG A 1102 17.61 -13.32 20.61
CA ARG A 1102 18.63 -12.66 21.45
C ARG A 1102 18.01 -11.83 22.57
N TRP A 1103 18.67 -11.83 23.72
CA TRP A 1103 18.39 -10.96 24.86
C TRP A 1103 19.69 -10.39 25.41
N THR A 1104 19.69 -9.19 25.98
CA THR A 1104 20.82 -8.72 26.80
C THR A 1104 20.52 -8.95 28.28
N ILE A 1105 21.55 -9.18 29.10
CA ILE A 1105 21.47 -9.19 30.57
C ILE A 1105 22.67 -8.46 31.16
N ASP A 1106 22.49 -7.82 32.33
CA ASP A 1106 23.59 -7.27 33.14
C ASP A 1106 23.85 -8.19 34.33
N VAL A 1107 25.04 -8.79 34.36
CA VAL A 1107 25.43 -9.84 35.31
C VAL A 1107 26.32 -9.23 36.40
N PRO A 1108 25.85 -9.12 37.66
CA PRO A 1108 26.56 -8.38 38.71
C PRO A 1108 27.80 -9.13 39.24
N ARG A 1109 27.89 -10.45 39.02
CA ARG A 1109 29.02 -11.29 39.42
C ARG A 1109 29.08 -12.53 38.52
N ALA A 1110 30.27 -12.92 38.08
CA ALA A 1110 30.45 -14.14 37.28
C ALA A 1110 30.07 -15.39 38.09
N GLY A 1111 29.50 -16.39 37.41
CA GLY A 1111 29.00 -17.61 38.04
C GLY A 1111 28.51 -18.66 37.04
N ARG A 1112 28.03 -19.79 37.56
CA ARG A 1112 27.30 -20.80 36.78
C ARG A 1112 25.81 -20.61 36.98
N TYR A 1113 25.05 -20.78 35.91
CA TYR A 1113 23.62 -20.58 35.88
C TYR A 1113 22.94 -21.79 35.26
N ARG A 1114 22.01 -22.39 36.00
CA ARG A 1114 21.15 -23.49 35.57
C ARG A 1114 20.12 -22.99 34.55
N VAL A 1115 20.10 -23.61 33.39
CA VAL A 1115 19.31 -23.22 32.22
C VAL A 1115 18.03 -24.04 32.15
N ARG A 1116 16.88 -23.38 32.21
CA ARG A 1116 15.57 -23.97 31.99
C ARG A 1116 14.86 -23.30 30.81
N LEU A 1117 14.33 -24.08 29.88
CA LEU A 1117 13.49 -23.57 28.78
C LEU A 1117 12.02 -23.88 29.10
N ASN A 1118 11.14 -22.92 28.82
CA ASN A 1118 9.68 -23.03 28.89
C ASN A 1118 9.17 -22.92 27.45
N PHE A 1119 8.71 -24.03 26.87
CA PHE A 1119 8.43 -24.18 25.44
C PHE A 1119 7.36 -25.25 25.20
N ALA A 1120 6.81 -25.29 23.99
CA ALA A 1120 6.03 -26.42 23.47
C ALA A 1120 6.69 -27.00 22.22
N CYS A 1121 6.60 -28.32 22.06
CA CYS A 1121 7.09 -29.03 20.88
C CYS A 1121 6.19 -30.25 20.65
N ALA A 1122 5.59 -30.35 19.47
CA ALA A 1122 4.85 -31.53 19.09
C ALA A 1122 5.77 -32.72 18.79
N ALA A 1123 5.21 -33.93 18.81
CA ALA A 1123 5.98 -35.17 18.72
C ALA A 1123 6.75 -35.33 17.39
N GLU A 1124 6.26 -34.74 16.30
CA GLU A 1124 6.86 -34.76 14.97
C GLU A 1124 8.10 -33.86 14.80
N ALA A 1125 8.32 -32.90 15.70
CA ALA A 1125 9.47 -31.99 15.70
C ALA A 1125 10.46 -32.25 16.85
N ALA A 1126 10.13 -33.17 17.75
CA ALA A 1126 11.02 -33.58 18.81
C ALA A 1126 12.27 -34.29 18.26
N GLY A 1127 13.43 -34.04 18.88
CA GLY A 1127 14.73 -34.55 18.45
C GLY A 1127 15.62 -33.48 17.80
N ASN A 1128 15.10 -32.32 17.43
CA ASN A 1128 15.87 -31.14 17.03
C ASN A 1128 16.85 -30.72 18.15
N VAL A 1129 17.94 -30.03 17.82
CA VAL A 1129 18.97 -29.59 18.79
C VAL A 1129 19.10 -28.08 18.77
N PHE A 1130 19.01 -27.44 19.94
CA PHE A 1130 19.28 -26.01 20.11
C PHE A 1130 20.67 -25.77 20.68
N ALA A 1131 21.23 -24.58 20.41
CA ALA A 1131 22.40 -24.04 21.09
C ALA A 1131 22.05 -22.71 21.75
N LEU A 1132 22.20 -22.64 23.08
CA LEU A 1132 22.20 -21.40 23.84
C LEU A 1132 23.65 -20.94 24.04
N SER A 1133 23.95 -19.70 23.66
CA SER A 1133 25.30 -19.12 23.67
C SER A 1133 25.33 -17.83 24.50
N VAL A 1134 26.37 -17.65 25.32
CA VAL A 1134 26.63 -16.42 26.09
C VAL A 1134 28.13 -16.16 26.05
N ASP A 1135 28.56 -15.06 25.42
CA ASP A 1135 29.96 -14.82 25.02
C ASP A 1135 30.61 -16.07 24.36
N SER A 1136 31.62 -16.66 25.01
CA SER A 1136 32.34 -17.86 24.57
C SER A 1136 31.78 -19.16 25.16
N SER A 1137 30.76 -19.08 26.02
CA SER A 1137 30.10 -20.23 26.63
C SER A 1137 28.95 -20.70 25.74
N ARG A 1138 28.79 -22.02 25.58
CA ARG A 1138 27.74 -22.64 24.77
C ARG A 1138 27.19 -23.87 25.49
N LEU A 1139 25.87 -23.96 25.56
CA LEU A 1139 25.12 -25.12 26.04
C LEU A 1139 24.25 -25.63 24.88
N GLU A 1140 24.22 -26.94 24.69
CA GLU A 1140 23.37 -27.57 23.67
C GLU A 1140 22.38 -28.54 24.31
N GLY A 1141 21.17 -28.59 23.77
CA GLY A 1141 20.10 -29.44 24.27
C GLY A 1141 19.27 -30.02 23.14
N GLN A 1142 18.92 -31.30 23.26
CA GLN A 1142 17.97 -31.94 22.34
C GLN A 1142 16.54 -31.70 22.83
N VAL A 1143 15.66 -31.25 21.93
CA VAL A 1143 14.28 -30.86 22.21
C VAL A 1143 13.40 -32.11 22.37
N PRO A 1144 12.79 -32.36 23.54
CA PRO A 1144 11.80 -33.42 23.72
C PRO A 1144 10.40 -32.97 23.35
N ALA A 1145 9.53 -33.93 23.02
CA ALA A 1145 8.10 -33.67 22.83
C ALA A 1145 7.42 -33.26 24.14
N THR A 1146 6.62 -32.20 24.10
CA THR A 1146 5.79 -31.76 25.24
C THR A 1146 4.33 -32.18 25.10
N GLY A 1147 3.89 -32.51 23.88
CA GLY A 1147 2.53 -32.94 23.55
C GLY A 1147 2.17 -32.46 22.15
N THR A 1148 1.42 -31.37 22.10
CA THR A 1148 1.15 -30.53 20.93
C THR A 1148 1.97 -29.24 20.96
N TRP A 1149 1.87 -28.41 19.91
CA TRP A 1149 2.41 -27.05 19.85
C TRP A 1149 1.84 -26.10 20.93
N TYR A 1150 0.75 -26.48 21.60
CA TYR A 1150 0.14 -25.68 22.68
C TYR A 1150 0.53 -26.15 24.09
N ASP A 1151 1.08 -27.35 24.24
CA ASP A 1151 1.42 -27.97 25.54
C ASP A 1151 2.74 -27.43 26.09
N GLN A 1152 2.71 -26.20 26.60
CA GLN A 1152 3.88 -25.51 27.16
C GLN A 1152 4.38 -26.18 28.46
N ARG A 1153 5.65 -26.57 28.50
CA ARG A 1153 6.32 -27.19 29.66
C ARG A 1153 7.65 -26.52 29.95
N GLU A 1154 8.05 -26.52 31.22
CA GLU A 1154 9.38 -26.05 31.65
C GLU A 1154 10.30 -27.24 31.93
N GLN A 1155 11.52 -27.22 31.37
CA GLN A 1155 12.51 -28.30 31.51
C GLN A 1155 13.93 -27.76 31.68
N ASP A 1156 14.73 -28.48 32.48
CA ASP A 1156 16.16 -28.24 32.75
C ASP A 1156 17.04 -28.85 31.65
N PHE A 1157 18.07 -28.12 31.24
CA PHE A 1157 19.05 -28.53 30.21
C PHE A 1157 20.51 -28.44 30.68
N GLY A 1158 20.77 -28.26 31.97
CA GLY A 1158 22.11 -28.17 32.55
C GLY A 1158 22.52 -26.77 32.98
N GLU A 1159 23.83 -26.49 32.99
CA GLU A 1159 24.44 -25.27 33.53
C GLU A 1159 25.35 -24.60 32.48
N ILE A 1160 25.35 -23.26 32.45
CA ILE A 1160 26.24 -22.45 31.63
C ILE A 1160 27.02 -21.45 32.50
N GLU A 1161 28.29 -21.20 32.17
CA GLU A 1161 29.14 -20.25 32.89
C GLU A 1161 29.05 -18.86 32.23
N ILE A 1162 28.70 -17.83 33.01
CA ILE A 1162 28.44 -16.46 32.54
C ILE A 1162 29.35 -15.48 33.26
N ARG A 1163 29.90 -14.49 32.54
CA ARG A 1163 30.84 -13.50 33.08
C ARG A 1163 30.12 -12.30 33.69
N GLN A 1164 30.83 -11.56 34.53
CA GLN A 1164 30.36 -10.28 35.07
C GLN A 1164 30.37 -9.19 33.98
N GLY A 1165 29.35 -8.34 33.97
CA GLY A 1165 29.17 -7.26 33.00
C GLY A 1165 27.93 -7.45 32.13
N ARG A 1166 27.81 -6.66 31.07
CA ARG A 1166 26.75 -6.81 30.06
C ARG A 1166 27.05 -8.03 29.20
N GLN A 1167 26.05 -8.88 28.96
CA GLN A 1167 26.18 -10.15 28.25
C GLN A 1167 25.01 -10.31 27.27
N VAL A 1168 25.27 -10.85 26.08
CA VAL A 1168 24.21 -11.20 25.11
C VAL A 1168 23.95 -12.70 25.21
N VAL A 1169 22.71 -13.07 25.47
CA VAL A 1169 22.21 -14.45 25.42
C VAL A 1169 21.59 -14.68 24.05
N SER A 1170 22.18 -15.59 23.27
CA SER A 1170 21.68 -16.04 21.97
C SER A 1170 21.11 -17.46 22.10
N LEU A 1171 19.99 -17.71 21.44
CA LEU A 1171 19.40 -19.05 21.27
C LEU A 1171 19.12 -19.25 19.78
N ARG A 1172 19.49 -20.42 19.24
CA ARG A 1172 19.38 -20.79 17.82
C ARG A 1172 19.35 -22.31 17.67
N SER A 1173 19.08 -22.81 16.46
CA SER A 1173 19.34 -24.22 16.14
C SER A 1173 20.85 -24.51 16.19
N ALA A 1174 21.21 -25.73 16.62
CA ALA A 1174 22.57 -26.26 16.58
C ALA A 1174 22.84 -27.13 15.33
N GLY A 1175 21.81 -27.45 14.54
CA GLY A 1175 21.91 -28.31 13.36
C GLY A 1175 20.68 -28.21 12.44
N PRO A 1176 20.53 -29.13 11.46
CA PRO A 1176 19.35 -29.19 10.61
C PRO A 1176 18.05 -29.33 11.42
N LEU A 1177 16.98 -28.71 10.95
CA LEU A 1177 15.67 -28.73 11.60
C LEU A 1177 14.73 -29.74 10.92
N HIS A 1178 14.05 -30.53 11.74
CA HIS A 1178 12.93 -31.37 11.35
C HIS A 1178 11.63 -30.69 11.84
N GLY A 1179 10.90 -30.05 10.92
CA GLY A 1179 9.81 -29.14 11.30
C GLY A 1179 10.37 -27.83 11.85
N ALA A 1180 9.82 -27.36 12.98
CA ALA A 1180 10.30 -26.19 13.71
C ALA A 1180 11.06 -26.59 15.00
N LEU A 1181 11.94 -25.73 15.52
CA LEU A 1181 12.75 -26.01 16.70
C LEU A 1181 11.88 -26.25 17.96
N PHE A 1182 11.06 -25.26 18.32
CA PHE A 1182 9.97 -25.30 19.31
C PHE A 1182 9.22 -23.96 19.33
N ASP A 1183 8.04 -23.91 19.96
CA ASP A 1183 7.36 -22.67 20.32
C ASP A 1183 7.81 -22.22 21.73
N LEU A 1184 8.79 -21.32 21.80
CA LEU A 1184 9.42 -20.84 23.04
C LEU A 1184 8.58 -19.78 23.74
N ARG A 1185 8.29 -19.95 25.03
CA ARG A 1185 7.70 -18.93 25.91
C ARG A 1185 8.74 -18.16 26.71
N ALA A 1186 9.74 -18.86 27.28
CA ALA A 1186 10.82 -18.23 28.05
C ALA A 1186 12.07 -19.11 28.22
N VAL A 1187 13.23 -18.47 28.40
CA VAL A 1187 14.42 -19.07 29.01
C VAL A 1187 14.56 -18.54 30.44
N THR A 1188 14.90 -19.40 31.39
CA THR A 1188 15.23 -19.02 32.77
C THR A 1188 16.67 -19.41 33.07
N LEU A 1189 17.45 -18.45 33.56
CA LEU A 1189 18.84 -18.63 34.01
C LEU A 1189 18.86 -18.43 35.53
N ALA A 1190 19.16 -19.48 36.30
CA ALA A 1190 19.11 -19.43 37.77
C ALA A 1190 20.48 -19.73 38.40
N PRO A 1191 20.97 -18.93 39.37
CA PRO A 1191 22.24 -19.16 40.06
C PRO A 1191 22.23 -20.39 40.98
#